data_AF-A0A501W3K5-F1
#
_entry.id   AF-A0A501W3K5-F1
#
_cell.length_a   1.000
_cell.length_b   1.000
_cell.length_c   1.000
_cell.angle_alpha   90.00
_cell.angle_beta   90.00
_cell.angle_gamma   90.00
#
_symmetry.space_group_name_H-M   'P 1'
#
loop_
_entity.id
_entity.type
_entity.pdbx_description
1 polymer ?
#
loop_
_entity_poly.entity_id
_entity_poly.type
_entity_poly.pdbx_seq_one_letter_code
_entity_poly.pdbx_strand_id
1 'polypeptide(L)'
;MKKNISINLQGIIFQIEEDGYEQLSRYLASIRTYFSNYEGHEEIVADIEARIAEIFSGRVSPAKQVITQEDVQYLIVRMGNVTDFEVEEALEEEAYTSGSAGTGAAAGPEAAQAAAGPKKLYRDLNNKVIAGVSSGIANYLSIDPLWIRLFFVLLVLLGIASAGISAATGVIIYVVLWIAMPESAVLPETKVRKLFRDPDDKKLAGVSSGIAKYFGIDVAVVRLLFLISIFLGGFGIIAYIVLWIAMPEAVTLTERMQMQGDPVTLAGIERTLKDNLNMRDSNGEESTLAKLILLPIRLVAQVINWLGRALGPVLAFLVTLIRISAGVILLVVSIGLTIALFTTFFVSLGLVDEAQYVNLGDFPASVFLGGFPRLGLVAGFFVGLIPLLLLIVLGLSLLIKRTFMKPIVGWSMFGVWLVALFTMIATIVMFSGNFRRTGEVVTTKTVPAGDIKTLTLDAYDTGLDYDNVYIEVKEGNGPDVQILQRTEAKGRTEEEAKENARMISYNVVLKDSTLRFDDSYEFKPGATFRKQELSLVLQLPKDKPLRLTRDFTYLLPSAALEGDYSREKIARNTWQVSGDRLTCLTCASDTLDTDTEEEFSMHVDMDEEHSSIEMNGRVLLDESEYSSNVRSFNFRDFNRLTISGPYHVQLRQGNDYSVQVRAEDKAMNRIEMDLSGNELEISTEEKFFSIFDDRKPVLIQITAPNLDNIELNGAIKADLGSLRADDLRMNFSGAIQTVANVDVRNLRVDASGATISKFTGKADRFELDATGACGVDADNLEARFVDVDVTGAGVAEVYATKTLRADASGTSRIVYRGNPEDTIIDTSGPSSVKRR
;
A
#
# COMPACT_ATOMS: atom_id res chain seq x y z
N MET A 1 33.78 2.36 -70.24
CA MET A 1 33.68 1.64 -68.95
C MET A 1 34.87 2.07 -68.12
N LYS A 2 34.65 2.59 -66.92
CA LYS A 2 35.74 2.91 -65.98
C LYS A 2 36.29 1.59 -65.42
N LYS A 3 37.60 1.53 -65.13
CA LYS A 3 38.17 0.35 -64.48
C LYS A 3 37.77 0.35 -63.00
N ASN A 4 37.52 -0.82 -62.45
CA ASN A 4 37.25 -1.00 -61.03
C ASN A 4 38.51 -1.55 -60.36
N ILE A 5 38.88 -0.97 -59.23
CA ILE A 5 40.03 -1.32 -58.41
C ILE A 5 39.49 -1.83 -57.07
N SER A 6 40.06 -2.95 -56.62
CA SER A 6 39.74 -3.53 -55.33
C SER A 6 40.64 -2.92 -54.26
N ILE A 7 40.05 -2.28 -53.25
CA ILE A 7 40.79 -1.78 -52.07
C ILE A 7 40.37 -2.57 -50.83
N ASN A 8 41.32 -2.79 -49.93
CA ASN A 8 41.06 -3.35 -48.61
C ASN A 8 41.13 -2.23 -47.57
N LEU A 9 40.03 -2.00 -46.85
CA LEU A 9 39.94 -1.07 -45.74
C LEU A 9 39.58 -1.87 -44.49
N GLN A 10 40.54 -2.00 -43.57
CA GLN A 10 40.40 -2.73 -42.31
C GLN A 10 39.82 -4.17 -42.43
N GLY A 11 40.16 -4.88 -43.51
CA GLY A 11 39.71 -6.26 -43.75
C GLY A 11 38.45 -6.39 -44.62
N ILE A 12 37.82 -5.27 -45.01
CA ILE A 12 36.65 -5.25 -45.91
C ILE A 12 37.11 -4.86 -47.31
N ILE A 13 36.69 -5.63 -48.31
CA ILE A 13 37.05 -5.43 -49.71
C ILE A 13 35.95 -4.62 -50.41
N PHE A 14 36.31 -3.46 -50.95
CA PHE A 14 35.42 -2.60 -51.75
C PHE A 14 35.89 -2.55 -53.20
N GLN A 15 34.94 -2.52 -54.13
CA GLN A 15 35.19 -2.24 -55.55
C GLN A 15 34.97 -0.74 -55.79
N ILE A 16 36.00 -0.03 -56.22
CA ILE A 16 35.97 1.42 -56.43
C ILE A 16 36.33 1.76 -57.88
N GLU A 17 35.68 2.75 -58.49
CA GLU A 17 36.09 3.26 -59.80
C GLU A 17 37.53 3.85 -59.75
N GLU A 18 38.27 3.74 -60.84
CA GLU A 18 39.69 4.17 -60.96
C GLU A 18 39.94 5.62 -60.51
N ASP A 19 39.03 6.53 -60.85
CA ASP A 19 39.04 7.94 -60.45
C ASP A 19 38.73 8.15 -58.95
N GLY A 20 37.76 7.41 -58.42
CA GLY A 20 37.47 7.40 -56.98
C GLY A 20 38.61 6.80 -56.15
N TYR A 21 39.28 5.76 -56.64
CA TYR A 21 40.43 5.13 -55.98
C TYR A 21 41.61 6.10 -55.89
N GLU A 22 41.92 6.81 -56.97
CA GLU A 22 43.02 7.78 -56.97
C GLU A 22 42.77 8.93 -55.98
N GLN A 23 41.52 9.44 -55.93
CA GLN A 23 41.13 10.47 -54.99
C GLN A 23 41.20 10.00 -53.52
N LEU A 24 40.69 8.80 -53.23
CA LEU A 24 40.75 8.21 -51.90
C LEU A 24 42.19 7.92 -51.46
N SER A 25 43.04 7.42 -52.38
CA SER A 25 44.43 7.11 -52.09
C SER A 25 45.24 8.35 -51.72
N ARG A 26 45.03 9.47 -52.42
CA ARG A 26 45.63 10.76 -52.06
C ARG A 26 45.15 11.25 -50.68
N TYR A 27 43.87 11.12 -50.39
CA TYR A 27 43.27 11.51 -49.11
C TYR A 27 43.80 10.67 -47.92
N LEU A 28 43.91 9.34 -48.09
CA LEU A 28 44.51 8.47 -47.09
C LEU A 28 46.00 8.75 -46.89
N ALA A 29 46.73 9.08 -47.96
CA ALA A 29 48.14 9.45 -47.87
C ALA A 29 48.34 10.74 -47.07
N SER A 30 47.52 11.79 -47.28
CA SER A 30 47.60 13.02 -46.50
C SER A 30 47.32 12.80 -45.01
N ILE A 31 46.36 11.94 -44.68
CA ILE A 31 46.05 11.58 -43.28
C ILE A 31 47.23 10.87 -42.63
N ARG A 32 47.81 9.86 -43.30
CA ARG A 32 48.96 9.11 -42.77
C ARG A 32 50.17 10.01 -42.52
N THR A 33 50.44 10.94 -43.43
CA THR A 33 51.55 11.90 -43.29
C THR A 33 51.32 12.88 -42.15
N TYR A 34 50.08 13.34 -41.94
CA TYR A 34 49.76 14.26 -40.85
C TYR A 34 49.89 13.60 -39.47
N PHE A 35 49.28 12.42 -39.31
CA PHE A 35 49.27 11.74 -38.01
C PHE A 35 50.57 11.01 -37.67
N SER A 36 51.55 10.88 -38.59
CA SER A 36 52.79 10.14 -38.35
C SER A 36 53.63 10.65 -37.16
N ASN A 37 53.43 11.91 -36.78
CA ASN A 37 54.14 12.56 -35.68
C ASN A 37 53.51 12.31 -34.30
N TYR A 38 52.33 11.66 -34.25
CA TYR A 38 51.65 11.33 -32.99
C TYR A 38 52.03 9.92 -32.51
N GLU A 39 52.16 9.76 -31.20
CA GLU A 39 52.37 8.46 -30.56
C GLU A 39 51.12 7.59 -30.76
N GLY A 40 51.27 6.38 -31.31
CA GLY A 40 50.13 5.50 -31.65
C GLY A 40 49.47 5.76 -33.01
N HIS A 41 50.12 6.47 -33.94
CA HIS A 41 49.58 6.82 -35.26
C HIS A 41 49.02 5.66 -36.10
N GLU A 42 49.58 4.46 -35.99
CA GLU A 42 49.06 3.26 -36.67
C GLU A 42 47.62 2.94 -36.21
N GLU A 43 47.29 3.13 -34.94
CA GLU A 43 45.94 2.91 -34.39
C GLU A 43 44.98 4.03 -34.83
N ILE A 44 45.45 5.27 -34.85
CA ILE A 44 44.68 6.45 -35.29
C ILE A 44 44.29 6.28 -36.77
N VAL A 45 45.24 5.91 -37.63
CA VAL A 45 44.99 5.67 -39.06
C VAL A 45 44.05 4.47 -39.24
N ALA A 46 44.24 3.39 -38.49
CA ALA A 46 43.36 2.23 -38.55
C ALA A 46 41.90 2.55 -38.16
N ASP A 47 41.69 3.39 -37.14
CA ASP A 47 40.36 3.85 -36.72
C ASP A 47 39.70 4.76 -37.77
N ILE A 48 40.49 5.62 -38.42
CA ILE A 48 40.01 6.45 -39.53
C ILE A 48 39.62 5.56 -40.73
N GLU A 49 40.44 4.56 -41.07
CA GLU A 49 40.12 3.59 -42.13
C GLU A 49 38.88 2.75 -41.80
N ALA A 50 38.67 2.38 -40.53
CA ALA A 50 37.47 1.70 -40.05
C ALA A 50 36.20 2.53 -40.29
N ARG A 51 36.27 3.83 -39.96
CA ARG A 51 35.17 4.77 -40.18
C ARG A 51 34.88 4.99 -41.67
N ILE A 52 35.93 5.03 -42.50
CA ILE A 52 35.80 5.10 -43.97
C ILE A 52 35.09 3.84 -44.50
N ALA A 53 35.47 2.66 -44.02
CA ALA A 53 34.83 1.40 -44.39
C ALA A 53 33.34 1.34 -43.95
N GLU A 54 33.00 1.88 -42.78
CA GLU A 54 31.62 2.01 -42.29
C GLU A 54 30.78 2.90 -43.23
N ILE A 55 31.29 4.08 -43.62
CA ILE A 55 30.61 5.01 -44.52
C ILE A 55 30.39 4.37 -45.91
N PHE A 56 31.40 3.68 -46.45
CA PHE A 56 31.26 2.99 -47.73
C PHE A 56 30.30 1.81 -47.66
N SER A 57 30.27 1.05 -46.56
CA SER A 57 29.32 -0.05 -46.37
C SER A 57 27.86 0.43 -46.44
N GLY A 58 27.56 1.62 -45.90
CA GLY A 58 26.24 2.25 -46.00
C GLY A 58 25.84 2.72 -47.41
N ARG A 59 26.78 2.74 -48.36
CA ARG A 59 26.56 3.14 -49.77
C ARG A 59 26.53 1.94 -50.73
N VAL A 60 26.88 0.75 -50.24
CA VAL A 60 26.81 -0.51 -51.00
C VAL A 60 25.48 -1.19 -50.72
N SER A 61 24.80 -1.63 -51.79
CA SER A 61 23.54 -2.37 -51.71
C SER A 61 23.53 -3.49 -52.75
N PRO A 62 22.59 -4.45 -52.71
CA PRO A 62 22.50 -5.49 -53.74
C PRO A 62 22.39 -4.95 -55.17
N ALA A 63 21.90 -3.71 -55.33
CA ALA A 63 21.77 -3.02 -56.61
C ALA A 63 22.97 -2.12 -56.99
N LYS A 64 23.82 -1.73 -56.02
CA LYS A 64 25.00 -0.88 -56.23
C LYS A 64 26.19 -1.47 -55.48
N GLN A 65 27.07 -2.17 -56.20
CA GLN A 65 28.24 -2.85 -55.63
C GLN A 65 29.56 -2.10 -55.81
N VAL A 66 29.55 -0.97 -56.53
CA VAL A 66 30.76 -0.19 -56.86
C VAL A 66 30.66 1.21 -56.24
N ILE A 67 31.73 1.64 -55.57
CA ILE A 67 31.90 2.99 -55.02
C ILE A 67 32.37 3.91 -56.14
N THR A 68 31.62 5.00 -56.35
CA THR A 68 31.89 6.00 -57.39
C THR A 68 32.68 7.18 -56.84
N GLN A 69 33.22 8.03 -57.72
CA GLN A 69 33.90 9.26 -57.32
C GLN A 69 33.03 10.18 -56.44
N GLU A 70 31.72 10.25 -56.70
CA GLU A 70 30.77 11.03 -55.88
C GLU A 70 30.66 10.51 -54.44
N ASP A 71 30.75 9.19 -54.25
CA ASP A 71 30.71 8.58 -52.92
C ASP A 71 31.98 8.91 -52.12
N VAL A 72 33.14 9.00 -52.80
CA VAL A 72 34.42 9.42 -52.20
C VAL A 72 34.38 10.91 -51.85
N GLN A 73 33.81 11.76 -52.71
CA GLN A 73 33.63 13.18 -52.40
C GLN A 73 32.70 13.39 -51.20
N TYR A 74 31.60 12.64 -51.13
CA TYR A 74 30.69 12.65 -49.97
C TYR A 74 31.42 12.27 -48.67
N LEU A 75 32.32 11.29 -48.74
CA LEU A 75 33.14 10.88 -47.60
C LEU A 75 34.06 12.01 -47.13
N ILE A 76 34.78 12.67 -48.04
CA ILE A 76 35.69 13.77 -47.70
C ILE A 76 34.92 14.93 -47.05
N VAL A 77 33.73 15.28 -47.56
CA VAL A 77 32.88 16.32 -46.96
C VAL A 77 32.41 15.95 -45.54
N ARG A 78 32.17 14.66 -45.27
CA ARG A 78 31.73 14.17 -43.95
C ARG A 78 32.87 14.10 -42.93
N MET A 79 34.08 13.78 -43.38
CA MET A 79 35.25 13.55 -42.52
C MET A 79 36.09 14.82 -42.32
N GLY A 80 36.04 15.78 -43.25
CA GLY A 80 36.90 16.97 -43.31
C GLY A 80 38.16 16.73 -44.16
N ASN A 81 38.97 17.78 -44.37
CA ASN A 81 40.27 17.66 -45.03
C ASN A 81 41.40 18.07 -44.08
N VAL A 82 42.57 17.46 -44.23
CA VAL A 82 43.77 17.74 -43.43
C VAL A 82 44.25 19.18 -43.59
N THR A 83 44.07 19.75 -44.77
CA THR A 83 44.44 21.13 -45.08
C THR A 83 43.57 22.18 -44.38
N ASP A 84 42.42 21.78 -43.82
CA ASP A 84 41.53 22.71 -43.12
C ASP A 84 42.04 23.00 -41.69
N PHE A 85 42.91 22.14 -41.12
CA PHE A 85 43.46 22.28 -39.77
C PHE A 85 44.55 23.35 -39.64
N GLU A 86 45.39 23.51 -40.67
CA GLU A 86 46.44 24.54 -40.70
C GLU A 86 45.85 25.98 -40.76
N VAL A 87 44.61 26.11 -41.23
CA VAL A 87 43.89 27.40 -41.32
C VAL A 87 43.18 27.73 -40.00
N GLU A 88 42.66 26.73 -39.28
CA GLU A 88 42.07 26.92 -37.95
C GLU A 88 43.13 27.25 -36.89
N GLU A 89 44.33 26.64 -36.92
CA GLU A 89 45.44 27.00 -36.02
C GLU A 89 45.87 28.47 -36.18
N ALA A 90 45.92 28.98 -37.41
CA ALA A 90 46.27 30.38 -37.69
C ALA A 90 45.20 31.38 -37.17
N LEU A 91 43.94 30.95 -37.06
CA LEU A 91 42.82 31.77 -36.58
C LEU A 91 42.64 31.67 -35.06
N GLU A 92 42.95 30.52 -34.46
CA GLU A 92 42.92 30.33 -33.00
C GLU A 92 44.08 31.03 -32.30
N GLU A 93 45.29 31.07 -32.89
CA GLU A 93 46.42 31.83 -32.34
C GLU A 93 46.15 33.34 -32.25
N GLU A 94 45.33 33.91 -33.15
CA GLU A 94 44.92 35.31 -33.07
C GLU A 94 43.84 35.55 -31.98
N ALA A 95 42.95 34.58 -31.73
CA ALA A 95 41.88 34.71 -30.74
C ALA A 95 42.40 34.67 -29.28
N TYR A 96 43.51 33.99 -29.01
CA TYR A 96 44.11 33.91 -27.66
C TYR A 96 44.76 35.21 -27.17
N THR A 97 44.94 36.22 -28.03
CA THR A 97 45.51 37.52 -27.64
C THR A 97 44.49 38.58 -27.22
N SER A 98 43.18 38.29 -27.25
CA SER A 98 42.15 39.21 -26.76
C SER A 98 41.19 38.54 -25.79
N GLY A 99 41.26 38.92 -24.52
CA GLY A 99 40.44 38.34 -23.45
C GLY A 99 39.02 38.88 -23.38
N SER A 100 38.04 38.00 -23.17
CA SER A 100 36.81 38.26 -22.41
C SER A 100 36.03 36.95 -22.18
N ALA A 101 35.51 36.80 -20.97
CA ALA A 101 34.50 35.80 -20.62
C ALA A 101 33.20 36.01 -21.43
N GLY A 102 32.52 34.91 -21.78
CA GLY A 102 31.20 34.92 -22.41
C GLY A 102 30.68 33.52 -22.70
N THR A 103 29.66 33.11 -21.96
CA THR A 103 28.75 32.01 -22.31
C THR A 103 28.14 32.24 -23.68
N GLY A 104 28.23 31.26 -24.59
CA GLY A 104 27.58 31.32 -25.90
C GLY A 104 27.60 29.96 -26.58
N ALA A 105 26.44 29.30 -26.59
CA ALA A 105 26.19 28.17 -27.47
C ALA A 105 26.26 28.65 -28.93
N ALA A 106 27.23 28.15 -29.69
CA ALA A 106 27.32 28.39 -31.13
C ALA A 106 26.59 27.27 -31.89
N ALA A 107 25.45 27.62 -32.45
CA ALA A 107 24.75 26.84 -33.46
C ALA A 107 25.52 26.92 -34.80
N GLY A 108 25.95 25.76 -35.31
CA GLY A 108 26.43 25.57 -36.69
C GLY A 108 25.29 25.03 -37.59
N PRO A 109 25.40 25.21 -38.91
CA PRO A 109 24.27 25.48 -39.80
C PRO A 109 23.29 24.30 -39.96
N GLU A 110 22.01 24.62 -39.84
CA GLU A 110 20.90 23.74 -40.18
C GLU A 110 20.94 23.36 -41.67
N ALA A 111 21.44 22.16 -41.95
CA ALA A 111 21.20 21.49 -43.21
C ALA A 111 19.77 20.91 -43.20
N ALA A 112 18.86 21.64 -43.85
CA ALA A 112 17.61 21.19 -44.47
C ALA A 112 16.87 20.00 -43.80
N GLN A 113 15.89 20.33 -42.96
CA GLN A 113 14.83 19.41 -42.56
C GLN A 113 14.03 18.97 -43.80
N ALA A 114 14.34 17.77 -44.30
CA ALA A 114 13.41 17.04 -45.15
C ALA A 114 12.21 16.62 -44.29
N ALA A 115 11.01 17.07 -44.67
CA ALA A 115 9.75 16.79 -43.99
C ALA A 115 9.58 15.28 -43.72
N ALA A 116 9.73 14.89 -42.45
CA ALA A 116 9.54 13.51 -42.02
C ALA A 116 8.04 13.27 -41.82
N GLY A 117 7.46 12.36 -42.61
CA GLY A 117 6.17 11.76 -42.31
C GLY A 117 6.15 11.08 -40.93
N PRO A 118 5.00 10.57 -40.47
CA PRO A 118 4.88 9.97 -39.14
C PRO A 118 5.92 8.86 -38.95
N LYS A 119 6.84 9.06 -38.01
CA LYS A 119 7.85 8.05 -37.65
C LYS A 119 7.12 6.77 -37.27
N LYS A 120 7.45 5.66 -37.93
CA LYS A 120 6.92 4.34 -37.61
C LYS A 120 7.94 3.57 -36.78
N LEU A 121 7.46 2.81 -35.81
CA LEU A 121 8.29 2.00 -34.93
C LEU A 121 8.68 0.70 -35.65
N TYR A 122 9.98 0.48 -35.82
CA TYR A 122 10.55 -0.71 -36.46
C TYR A 122 11.56 -1.38 -35.55
N ARG A 123 11.74 -2.68 -35.72
CA ARG A 123 12.77 -3.50 -35.07
C ARG A 123 14.08 -3.37 -35.86
N ASP A 124 15.14 -2.90 -35.21
CA ASP A 124 16.45 -2.70 -35.84
C ASP A 124 17.24 -4.01 -35.87
N LEU A 125 17.50 -4.53 -37.07
CA LEU A 125 18.26 -5.76 -37.28
C LEU A 125 19.79 -5.57 -37.29
N ASN A 126 20.28 -4.36 -37.58
CA ASN A 126 21.72 -4.10 -37.70
C ASN A 126 22.38 -3.96 -36.33
N ASN A 127 21.68 -3.35 -35.37
CA ASN A 127 22.19 -3.14 -34.00
C ASN A 127 21.56 -4.10 -32.97
N LYS A 128 21.13 -5.31 -33.38
CA LYS A 128 20.43 -6.27 -32.49
C LYS A 128 21.39 -7.01 -31.55
N VAL A 129 20.98 -7.19 -30.30
CA VAL A 129 21.62 -8.12 -29.34
C VAL A 129 20.83 -9.43 -29.23
N ILE A 130 19.51 -9.34 -28.99
CA ILE A 130 18.62 -10.50 -28.94
C ILE A 130 17.69 -10.49 -30.15
N ALA A 131 16.75 -9.53 -30.17
CA ALA A 131 15.72 -9.44 -31.18
C ALA A 131 15.56 -8.02 -31.74
N GLY A 132 16.50 -7.10 -31.55
CA GLY A 132 16.43 -5.76 -32.17
C GLY A 132 15.30 -4.85 -31.66
N VAL A 133 14.51 -5.29 -30.67
CA VAL A 133 13.39 -4.52 -30.08
C VAL A 133 13.94 -3.27 -29.38
N SER A 134 14.91 -3.44 -28.48
CA SER A 134 15.53 -2.32 -27.76
C SER A 134 16.19 -1.31 -28.70
N SER A 135 16.90 -1.79 -29.72
CA SER A 135 17.56 -0.91 -30.70
C SER A 135 16.55 -0.19 -31.60
N GLY A 136 15.43 -0.84 -31.93
CA GLY A 136 14.32 -0.26 -32.67
C GLY A 136 13.58 0.85 -31.92
N ILE A 137 13.27 0.63 -30.64
CA ILE A 137 12.66 1.66 -29.77
C ILE A 137 13.64 2.82 -29.56
N ALA A 138 14.94 2.53 -29.43
CA ALA A 138 15.97 3.54 -29.26
C ALA A 138 16.10 4.43 -30.50
N ASN A 139 16.06 3.84 -31.69
CA ASN A 139 16.06 4.60 -32.93
C ASN A 139 14.80 5.49 -33.06
N TYR A 140 13.63 4.96 -32.68
CA TYR A 140 12.38 5.73 -32.68
C TYR A 140 12.44 6.94 -31.73
N LEU A 141 12.95 6.73 -30.51
CA LEU A 141 13.10 7.75 -29.47
C LEU A 141 14.34 8.64 -29.64
N SER A 142 15.25 8.30 -30.57
CA SER A 142 16.54 8.98 -30.74
C SER A 142 17.36 9.03 -29.43
N ILE A 143 17.47 7.89 -28.75
CA ILE A 143 18.27 7.69 -27.54
C ILE A 143 19.20 6.48 -27.69
N ASP A 144 20.22 6.35 -26.84
CA ASP A 144 21.10 5.18 -26.84
C ASP A 144 20.33 3.87 -26.52
N PRO A 145 20.44 2.82 -27.36
CA PRO A 145 19.90 1.48 -27.10
C PRO A 145 20.20 0.89 -25.72
N LEU A 146 21.32 1.26 -25.09
CA LEU A 146 21.73 0.74 -23.80
C LEU A 146 20.73 1.11 -22.69
N TRP A 147 20.15 2.31 -22.70
CA TRP A 147 19.14 2.72 -21.71
C TRP A 147 17.88 1.84 -21.77
N ILE A 148 17.47 1.48 -22.98
CA ILE A 148 16.30 0.62 -23.17
C ILE A 148 16.60 -0.81 -22.72
N ARG A 149 17.84 -1.29 -22.93
CA ARG A 149 18.27 -2.59 -22.39
C ARG A 149 18.26 -2.59 -20.87
N LEU A 150 18.82 -1.56 -20.23
CA LEU A 150 18.82 -1.42 -18.77
C LEU A 150 17.40 -1.35 -18.21
N PHE A 151 16.48 -0.66 -18.88
CA PHE A 151 15.08 -0.61 -18.48
C PHE A 151 14.44 -2.00 -18.41
N PHE A 152 14.60 -2.83 -19.45
CA PHE A 152 14.05 -4.20 -19.43
C PHE A 152 14.73 -5.09 -18.38
N VAL A 153 16.05 -4.97 -18.19
CA VAL A 153 16.78 -5.70 -17.15
C VAL A 153 16.28 -5.29 -15.76
N LEU A 154 16.10 -4.00 -15.52
CA LEU A 154 15.61 -3.47 -14.25
C LEU A 154 14.17 -3.92 -13.97
N LEU A 155 13.30 -3.93 -14.99
CA LEU A 155 11.91 -4.38 -14.86
C LEU A 155 11.84 -5.87 -14.48
N VAL A 156 12.71 -6.72 -15.05
CA VAL A 156 12.82 -8.12 -14.64
C VAL A 156 13.38 -8.26 -13.22
N LEU A 157 14.41 -7.49 -12.85
CA LEU A 157 15.02 -7.56 -11.50
C LEU A 157 14.08 -7.05 -10.39
N LEU A 158 13.36 -5.94 -10.62
CA LEU A 158 12.36 -5.42 -9.68
C LEU A 158 11.19 -6.38 -9.49
N GLY A 159 10.83 -7.13 -10.53
CA GLY A 159 9.81 -8.16 -10.43
C GLY A 159 10.23 -9.43 -9.67
N ILE A 160 11.54 -9.59 -9.38
CA ILE A 160 12.04 -10.63 -8.48
C ILE A 160 12.01 -10.14 -7.02
N ALA A 161 12.18 -8.83 -6.81
CA ALA A 161 12.31 -8.22 -5.49
C ALA A 161 10.98 -7.72 -4.88
N SER A 162 9.94 -7.50 -5.69
CA SER A 162 8.64 -6.99 -5.23
C SER A 162 7.55 -8.05 -5.33
N ALA A 163 6.69 -8.15 -4.32
CA ALA A 163 5.61 -9.12 -4.24
C ALA A 163 4.46 -8.89 -5.25
N GLY A 164 4.47 -7.77 -6.00
CA GLY A 164 3.34 -7.32 -6.82
C GLY A 164 3.51 -7.40 -8.34
N ILE A 165 4.74 -7.49 -8.88
CA ILE A 165 4.97 -7.58 -10.34
C ILE A 165 5.82 -8.82 -10.58
N SER A 166 5.27 -9.86 -11.19
CA SER A 166 6.08 -11.05 -11.47
C SER A 166 7.23 -10.71 -12.42
N ALA A 167 8.42 -11.26 -12.22
CA ALA A 167 9.57 -11.16 -13.15
C ALA A 167 9.20 -11.54 -14.60
N ALA A 168 8.15 -12.35 -14.78
CA ALA A 168 7.60 -12.72 -16.08
C ALA A 168 7.03 -11.52 -16.85
N THR A 169 6.57 -10.47 -16.17
CA THR A 169 5.93 -9.29 -16.80
C THR A 169 6.88 -8.58 -17.77
N GLY A 170 8.14 -8.35 -17.39
CA GLY A 170 9.13 -7.72 -18.27
C GLY A 170 9.47 -8.56 -19.50
N VAL A 171 9.54 -9.88 -19.32
CA VAL A 171 9.79 -10.83 -20.41
C VAL A 171 8.60 -10.88 -21.37
N ILE A 172 7.37 -10.92 -20.84
CA ILE A 172 6.14 -10.93 -21.63
C ILE A 172 6.03 -9.64 -22.46
N ILE A 173 6.27 -8.47 -21.86
CA ILE A 173 6.25 -7.19 -22.58
C ILE A 173 7.28 -7.20 -23.72
N TYR A 174 8.50 -7.69 -23.47
CA TYR A 174 9.52 -7.78 -24.51
C TYR A 174 9.11 -8.72 -25.65
N VAL A 175 8.50 -9.87 -25.34
CA VAL A 175 8.02 -10.84 -26.33
C VAL A 175 6.85 -10.27 -27.14
N VAL A 176 5.91 -9.57 -26.50
CA VAL A 176 4.79 -8.90 -27.18
C VAL A 176 5.31 -7.85 -28.16
N LEU A 177 6.27 -7.02 -27.74
CA LEU A 177 6.89 -6.01 -28.62
C LEU A 177 7.68 -6.66 -29.76
N TRP A 178 8.34 -7.79 -29.50
CA TRP A 178 9.03 -8.54 -30.55
C TRP A 178 8.07 -9.04 -31.65
N ILE A 179 6.88 -9.51 -31.28
CA ILE A 179 5.86 -9.98 -32.23
C ILE A 179 5.18 -8.79 -32.94
N ALA A 180 4.92 -7.70 -32.23
CA ALA A 180 4.17 -6.55 -32.76
C ALA A 180 5.00 -5.65 -33.69
N MET A 181 6.32 -5.58 -33.51
CA MET A 181 7.19 -4.67 -34.26
C MET A 181 7.70 -5.28 -35.58
N PRO A 182 7.41 -4.66 -36.75
CA PRO A 182 7.92 -5.12 -38.03
C PRO A 182 9.44 -4.93 -38.17
N GLU A 183 10.08 -5.81 -38.94
CA GLU A 183 11.53 -5.82 -39.16
C GLU A 183 11.97 -4.75 -40.16
N SER A 184 13.08 -4.06 -39.87
CA SER A 184 13.79 -3.22 -40.85
C SER A 184 15.29 -3.42 -40.75
N ALA A 185 15.94 -3.64 -41.89
CA ALA A 185 17.40 -3.74 -42.03
C ALA A 185 18.04 -2.40 -42.46
N VAL A 186 17.23 -1.36 -42.72
CA VAL A 186 17.70 -0.05 -43.19
C VAL A 186 17.00 1.01 -42.36
N LEU A 187 17.67 1.43 -41.28
CA LEU A 187 17.22 2.53 -40.43
C LEU A 187 18.28 3.65 -40.48
N PRO A 188 17.86 4.92 -40.53
CA PRO A 188 18.78 6.04 -40.55
C PRO A 188 19.54 6.11 -39.22
N GLU A 189 20.86 6.27 -39.28
CA GLU A 189 21.66 6.43 -38.07
C GLU A 189 21.31 7.73 -37.35
N THR A 190 21.03 7.62 -36.05
CA THR A 190 20.75 8.76 -35.19
C THR A 190 22.04 9.31 -34.60
N LYS A 191 22.21 10.63 -34.63
CA LYS A 191 23.38 11.33 -34.04
C LYS A 191 23.18 11.43 -32.52
N VAL A 192 23.40 10.33 -31.81
CA VAL A 192 23.26 10.24 -30.35
C VAL A 192 24.60 9.91 -29.67
N ARG A 193 24.82 10.49 -28.49
CA ARG A 193 25.91 10.09 -27.60
C ARG A 193 25.71 8.63 -27.20
N LYS A 194 26.79 7.87 -27.16
CA LYS A 194 26.76 6.47 -26.73
C LYS A 194 27.44 6.32 -25.38
N LEU A 195 26.85 5.53 -24.49
CA LEU A 195 27.37 5.30 -23.15
C LEU A 195 28.43 4.19 -23.19
N PHE A 196 29.69 4.58 -22.97
CA PHE A 196 30.82 3.66 -22.84
C PHE A 196 31.42 3.74 -21.45
N ARG A 197 32.11 2.67 -21.01
CA ARG A 197 32.99 2.73 -19.84
C ARG A 197 34.37 3.21 -20.29
N ASP A 198 34.90 4.17 -19.53
CA ASP A 198 36.14 4.87 -19.87
C ASP A 198 37.36 4.13 -19.28
N PRO A 199 38.31 3.67 -20.11
CA PRO A 199 39.48 2.94 -19.64
C PRO A 199 40.57 3.84 -19.04
N ASP A 200 40.58 5.13 -19.40
CA ASP A 200 41.68 6.06 -19.08
C ASP A 200 41.61 6.57 -17.62
N ASP A 201 40.42 6.93 -17.11
CA ASP A 201 40.21 7.28 -15.69
C ASP A 201 39.43 6.19 -14.90
N LYS A 202 39.82 4.92 -15.09
CA LYS A 202 39.24 3.79 -14.35
C LYS A 202 39.87 3.62 -12.97
N LYS A 203 39.02 3.54 -11.93
CA LYS A 203 39.43 3.09 -10.57
C LYS A 203 39.06 1.64 -10.28
N LEU A 204 37.86 1.22 -10.70
CA LEU A 204 37.35 -0.15 -10.56
C LEU A 204 37.07 -0.77 -11.93
N ALA A 205 36.24 -0.13 -12.75
CA ALA A 205 35.82 -0.66 -14.05
C ALA A 205 35.46 0.42 -15.10
N GLY A 206 35.83 1.68 -14.86
CA GLY A 206 35.56 2.78 -15.80
C GLY A 206 34.11 3.27 -15.87
N VAL A 207 33.18 2.66 -15.11
CA VAL A 207 31.74 2.97 -15.14
C VAL A 207 31.46 4.41 -14.70
N SER A 208 31.99 4.84 -13.55
CA SER A 208 31.75 6.20 -13.07
C SER A 208 32.34 7.28 -13.98
N SER A 209 33.52 7.02 -14.57
CA SER A 209 34.14 7.96 -15.53
C SER A 209 33.37 8.00 -16.85
N GLY A 210 32.90 6.85 -17.33
CA GLY A 210 32.05 6.76 -18.52
C GLY A 210 30.73 7.53 -18.38
N ILE A 211 30.04 7.36 -17.25
CA ILE A 211 28.81 8.10 -16.91
C ILE A 211 29.09 9.60 -16.84
N ALA A 212 30.18 9.97 -16.17
CA ALA A 212 30.58 11.37 -16.01
C ALA A 212 30.85 12.05 -17.36
N LYS A 213 31.60 11.40 -18.27
CA LYS A 213 31.88 11.90 -19.63
C LYS A 213 30.62 11.98 -20.49
N TYR A 214 29.73 10.99 -20.39
CA TYR A 214 28.46 10.99 -21.13
C TYR A 214 27.53 12.15 -20.74
N PHE A 215 27.40 12.41 -19.43
CA PHE A 215 26.55 13.48 -18.89
C PHE A 215 27.24 14.85 -18.79
N GLY A 216 28.56 14.93 -19.01
CA GLY A 216 29.32 16.17 -18.88
C GLY A 216 29.42 16.69 -17.43
N ILE A 217 29.44 15.77 -16.45
CA ILE A 217 29.51 16.08 -15.01
C ILE A 217 30.83 15.57 -14.41
N ASP A 218 31.22 16.10 -13.25
CA ASP A 218 32.47 15.71 -12.59
C ASP A 218 32.47 14.24 -12.13
N VAL A 219 33.55 13.50 -12.44
CA VAL A 219 33.72 12.08 -12.12
C VAL A 219 33.67 11.82 -10.61
N ALA A 220 34.17 12.74 -9.79
CA ALA A 220 34.15 12.64 -8.33
C ALA A 220 32.71 12.69 -7.79
N VAL A 221 31.82 13.50 -8.39
CA VAL A 221 30.41 13.57 -8.01
C VAL A 221 29.72 12.24 -8.27
N VAL A 222 29.94 11.64 -9.45
CA VAL A 222 29.38 10.32 -9.78
C VAL A 222 29.90 9.24 -8.83
N ARG A 223 31.19 9.26 -8.49
CA ARG A 223 31.79 8.34 -7.52
C ARG A 223 31.19 8.53 -6.12
N LEU A 224 30.99 9.77 -5.69
CA LEU A 224 30.37 10.09 -4.40
C LEU A 224 28.91 9.61 -4.34
N LEU A 225 28.14 9.77 -5.41
CA LEU A 225 26.76 9.26 -5.48
C LEU A 225 26.72 7.73 -5.36
N PHE A 226 27.60 7.01 -6.06
CA PHE A 226 27.70 5.56 -5.89
C PHE A 226 28.08 5.19 -4.44
N LEU A 227 29.02 5.91 -3.81
CA LEU A 227 29.40 5.65 -2.42
C LEU A 227 28.26 5.93 -1.43
N ILE A 228 27.55 7.05 -1.57
CA ILE A 228 26.41 7.40 -0.71
C ILE A 228 25.28 6.37 -0.87
N SER A 229 25.02 5.92 -2.10
CA SER A 229 23.98 4.92 -2.38
C SER A 229 24.24 3.53 -1.78
N ILE A 230 25.47 3.25 -1.31
CA ILE A 230 25.75 2.05 -0.51
C ILE A 230 25.05 2.14 0.85
N PHE A 231 25.04 3.32 1.47
CA PHE A 231 24.43 3.54 2.78
C PHE A 231 22.89 3.67 2.72
N LEU A 232 22.33 4.00 1.56
CA LEU A 232 20.89 4.04 1.27
C LEU A 232 20.33 2.67 0.85
N GLY A 233 20.75 1.58 1.50
CA GLY A 233 20.22 0.24 1.25
C GLY A 233 20.95 -0.59 0.17
N GLY A 234 22.18 -0.24 -0.20
CA GLY A 234 23.05 -1.09 -1.02
C GLY A 234 22.72 -1.17 -2.53
N PHE A 235 21.69 -0.46 -3.00
CA PHE A 235 21.29 -0.44 -4.41
C PHE A 235 22.41 0.02 -5.34
N GLY A 236 23.27 0.93 -4.89
CA GLY A 236 24.43 1.40 -5.63
C GLY A 236 25.38 0.32 -6.12
N ILE A 237 25.60 -0.71 -5.31
CA ILE A 237 26.53 -1.81 -5.64
C ILE A 237 25.95 -2.64 -6.79
N ILE A 238 24.66 -2.97 -6.70
CA ILE A 238 23.95 -3.75 -7.72
C ILE A 238 23.89 -2.94 -9.02
N ALA A 239 23.52 -1.67 -8.95
CA ALA A 239 23.49 -0.77 -10.11
C ALA A 239 24.87 -0.68 -10.78
N TYR A 240 25.96 -0.57 -10.00
CA TYR A 240 27.31 -0.51 -10.53
C TYR A 240 27.72 -1.81 -11.25
N ILE A 241 27.39 -2.98 -10.69
CA ILE A 241 27.67 -4.29 -11.31
C ILE A 241 26.88 -4.46 -12.61
N VAL A 242 25.58 -4.09 -12.61
CA VAL A 242 24.75 -4.16 -13.81
C VAL A 242 25.30 -3.26 -14.91
N LEU A 243 25.67 -2.03 -14.57
CA LEU A 243 26.29 -1.08 -15.51
C LEU A 243 27.65 -1.59 -16.02
N TRP A 244 28.45 -2.23 -15.16
CA TRP A 244 29.72 -2.81 -15.58
C TRP A 244 29.55 -3.91 -16.63
N ILE A 245 28.55 -4.78 -16.46
CA ILE A 245 28.25 -5.85 -17.43
C ILE A 245 27.64 -5.27 -18.72
N ALA A 246 26.81 -4.24 -18.60
CA ALA A 246 26.07 -3.68 -19.73
C ALA A 246 26.88 -2.69 -20.59
N MET A 247 27.83 -1.95 -20.00
CA MET A 247 28.60 -0.90 -20.70
C MET A 247 29.85 -1.47 -21.39
N PRO A 248 29.96 -1.34 -22.73
CA PRO A 248 31.18 -1.70 -23.45
C PRO A 248 32.32 -0.72 -23.15
N GLU A 249 33.56 -1.22 -23.17
CA GLU A 249 34.80 -0.41 -23.01
C GLU A 249 35.02 0.43 -24.28
N ALA A 250 35.29 1.74 -24.15
CA ALA A 250 35.69 2.57 -25.29
C ALA A 250 37.16 2.34 -25.61
N VAL A 251 37.45 1.39 -26.49
CA VAL A 251 38.84 1.02 -26.83
C VAL A 251 39.36 1.94 -27.94
N THR A 252 38.54 2.17 -28.96
CA THR A 252 38.90 2.97 -30.14
C THR A 252 38.75 4.47 -29.89
N LEU A 253 39.50 5.28 -30.63
CA LEU A 253 39.42 6.74 -30.56
C LEU A 253 38.03 7.23 -30.99
N THR A 254 37.46 6.56 -31.99
CA THR A 254 36.09 6.82 -32.49
C THR A 254 35.04 6.61 -31.39
N GLU A 255 35.13 5.53 -30.59
CA GLU A 255 34.22 5.27 -29.48
C GLU A 255 34.34 6.31 -28.36
N ARG A 256 35.57 6.79 -28.08
CA ARG A 256 35.81 7.84 -27.08
C ARG A 256 35.15 9.15 -27.49
N MET A 257 35.25 9.52 -28.76
CA MET A 257 34.57 10.70 -29.29
C MET A 257 33.04 10.56 -29.26
N GLN A 258 32.51 9.36 -29.59
CA GLN A 258 31.08 9.06 -29.48
C GLN A 258 30.54 9.18 -28.04
N MET A 259 31.38 8.92 -27.03
CA MET A 259 31.05 9.08 -25.61
C MET A 259 30.97 10.55 -25.18
N GLN A 260 31.91 11.38 -25.64
CA GLN A 260 31.97 12.82 -25.34
C GLN A 260 30.95 13.63 -26.15
N GLY A 261 30.46 13.06 -27.26
CA GLY A 261 29.49 13.69 -28.16
C GLY A 261 30.12 14.56 -29.23
N ASP A 262 31.44 14.45 -29.40
CA ASP A 262 32.17 15.15 -30.44
C ASP A 262 31.93 14.49 -31.81
N PRO A 263 31.84 15.28 -32.89
CA PRO A 263 31.68 14.72 -34.22
C PRO A 263 32.93 13.93 -34.60
N VAL A 264 32.77 12.65 -34.95
CA VAL A 264 33.83 11.77 -35.48
C VAL A 264 34.28 12.28 -36.84
N THR A 265 35.11 13.32 -36.79
CA THR A 265 35.70 14.09 -37.88
C THR A 265 37.18 14.25 -37.56
N LEU A 266 37.99 14.52 -38.57
CA LEU A 266 39.42 14.69 -38.40
C LEU A 266 39.76 15.83 -37.40
N ALA A 267 38.99 16.93 -37.40
CA ALA A 267 39.13 18.03 -36.44
C ALA A 267 38.88 17.59 -34.99
N GLY A 268 37.83 16.78 -34.77
CA GLY A 268 37.51 16.26 -33.44
C GLY A 268 38.59 15.29 -32.93
N ILE A 269 39.14 14.46 -33.82
CA ILE A 269 40.23 13.52 -33.51
C ILE A 269 41.47 14.28 -33.01
N GLU A 270 41.85 15.34 -33.72
CA GLU A 270 43.00 16.18 -33.36
C GLU A 270 42.79 16.91 -32.02
N ARG A 271 41.62 17.52 -31.83
CA ARG A 271 41.29 18.21 -30.58
C ARG A 271 41.39 17.28 -29.37
N THR A 272 40.84 16.07 -29.47
CA THR A 272 40.94 15.05 -28.41
C THR A 272 42.38 14.58 -28.19
N LEU A 273 43.23 14.53 -29.23
CA LEU A 273 44.66 14.22 -29.10
C LEU A 273 45.42 15.36 -28.40
N LYS A 274 45.18 16.63 -28.78
CA LYS A 274 45.76 17.81 -28.14
C LYS A 274 45.35 17.95 -26.67
N ASP A 275 44.08 17.71 -26.35
CA ASP A 275 43.57 17.73 -24.97
C ASP A 275 44.20 16.64 -24.08
N ASN A 276 44.49 15.45 -24.64
CA ASN A 276 45.17 14.37 -23.91
C ASN A 276 46.69 14.60 -23.76
N LEU A 277 47.33 15.30 -24.69
CA LEU A 277 48.77 15.61 -24.66
C LEU A 277 49.09 16.78 -23.72
N ASN A 278 48.14 17.68 -23.44
CA ASN A 278 48.29 18.82 -22.52
C ASN A 278 48.45 18.46 -21.02
N MET A 279 48.66 17.19 -20.66
CA MET A 279 48.90 16.77 -19.27
C MET A 279 50.27 16.12 -19.00
N ARG A 280 51.20 16.09 -19.96
CA ARG A 280 52.55 15.57 -19.72
C ARG A 280 53.62 16.40 -20.42
N ASP A 281 54.50 17.00 -19.63
CA ASP A 281 55.75 17.60 -20.11
C ASP A 281 56.78 16.50 -20.45
N SER A 282 57.72 16.81 -21.34
CA SER A 282 58.66 15.88 -22.01
C SER A 282 59.64 15.16 -21.07
N ASN A 283 59.58 15.39 -19.76
CA ASN A 283 60.48 14.84 -18.75
C ASN A 283 59.78 13.98 -17.67
N GLY A 284 58.48 13.72 -17.77
CA GLY A 284 57.79 12.73 -16.90
C GLY A 284 57.63 13.12 -15.42
N GLU A 285 57.82 14.39 -15.03
CA GLU A 285 57.53 14.92 -13.69
C GLU A 285 56.22 15.74 -13.69
N GLU A 286 55.40 15.62 -12.63
CA GLU A 286 54.14 16.37 -12.47
C GLU A 286 54.38 17.88 -12.33
N SER A 287 53.64 18.69 -13.11
CA SER A 287 53.70 20.16 -13.03
C SER A 287 53.29 20.67 -11.64
N THR A 288 53.83 21.82 -11.24
CA THR A 288 53.56 22.47 -9.95
C THR A 288 52.07 22.82 -9.76
N LEU A 289 51.32 22.99 -10.85
CA LEU A 289 49.87 23.16 -10.85
C LEU A 289 49.13 21.85 -10.55
N ALA A 290 49.59 20.73 -11.13
CA ALA A 290 49.04 19.40 -10.86
C ALA A 290 49.25 18.98 -9.40
N LYS A 291 50.41 19.29 -8.80
CA LYS A 291 50.67 19.07 -7.36
C LYS A 291 49.73 19.87 -6.45
N LEU A 292 49.27 21.05 -6.87
CA LEU A 292 48.35 21.91 -6.10
C LEU A 292 46.87 21.51 -6.28
N ILE A 293 46.47 21.14 -7.50
CA ILE A 293 45.11 20.69 -7.83
C ILE A 293 44.84 19.27 -7.29
N LEU A 294 45.83 18.39 -7.28
CA LEU A 294 45.73 17.02 -6.74
C LEU A 294 45.92 16.96 -5.21
N LEU A 295 46.29 18.06 -4.57
CA LEU A 295 46.45 18.16 -3.11
C LEU A 295 45.16 17.81 -2.34
N PRO A 296 43.98 18.39 -2.65
CA PRO A 296 42.72 17.98 -2.03
C PRO A 296 42.38 16.51 -2.27
N ILE A 297 42.72 15.94 -3.43
CA ILE A 297 42.50 14.52 -3.74
C ILE A 297 43.42 13.61 -2.91
N ARG A 298 44.68 13.99 -2.70
CA ARG A 298 45.62 13.25 -1.83
C ARG A 298 45.21 13.32 -0.36
N LEU A 299 44.72 14.47 0.11
CA LEU A 299 44.15 14.61 1.45
C LEU A 299 42.90 13.74 1.62
N VAL A 300 41.98 13.73 0.65
CA VAL A 300 40.80 12.86 0.66
C VAL A 300 41.19 11.38 0.62
N ALA A 301 42.18 10.97 -0.18
CA ALA A 301 42.67 9.60 -0.22
C ALA A 301 43.32 9.16 1.10
N GLN A 302 44.06 10.06 1.76
CA GLN A 302 44.65 9.80 3.07
C GLN A 302 43.57 9.72 4.17
N VAL A 303 42.55 10.58 4.11
CA VAL A 303 41.37 10.52 4.99
C VAL A 303 40.58 9.23 4.74
N ILE A 304 40.34 8.82 3.50
CA ILE A 304 39.65 7.56 3.16
C ILE A 304 40.44 6.33 3.60
N ASN A 305 41.77 6.33 3.42
CA ASN A 305 42.61 5.22 3.90
C ASN A 305 42.67 5.16 5.43
N TRP A 306 42.65 6.32 6.09
CA TRP A 306 42.51 6.41 7.55
C TRP A 306 41.13 5.94 8.01
N LEU A 307 40.06 6.39 7.35
CA LEU A 307 38.67 5.99 7.62
C LEU A 307 38.48 4.49 7.37
N GLY A 308 39.05 3.92 6.32
CA GLY A 308 38.98 2.50 6.00
C GLY A 308 39.73 1.62 7.00
N ARG A 309 40.86 2.11 7.56
CA ARG A 309 41.57 1.41 8.64
C ARG A 309 40.87 1.55 9.99
N ALA A 310 40.23 2.68 10.27
CA ALA A 310 39.49 2.93 11.50
C ALA A 310 38.11 2.26 11.52
N LEU A 311 37.34 2.37 10.43
CA LEU A 311 36.00 1.82 10.26
C LEU A 311 35.99 0.40 9.70
N GLY A 312 37.05 -0.07 9.04
CA GLY A 312 37.11 -1.43 8.49
C GLY A 312 36.82 -2.53 9.51
N PRO A 313 37.47 -2.52 10.70
CA PRO A 313 37.15 -3.45 11.79
C PRO A 313 35.72 -3.31 12.28
N VAL A 314 35.21 -2.08 12.38
CA VAL A 314 33.84 -1.78 12.82
C VAL A 314 32.80 -2.31 11.82
N LEU A 315 33.03 -2.10 10.52
CA LEU A 315 32.15 -2.57 9.45
C LEU A 315 32.20 -4.09 9.32
N ALA A 316 33.38 -4.71 9.43
CA ALA A 316 33.51 -6.17 9.43
C ALA A 316 32.83 -6.80 10.66
N PHE A 317 32.88 -6.11 11.80
CA PHE A 317 32.12 -6.45 12.99
C PHE A 317 30.61 -6.33 12.75
N LEU A 318 30.13 -5.21 12.18
CA LEU A 318 28.72 -5.01 11.86
C LEU A 318 28.19 -6.03 10.85
N VAL A 319 28.92 -6.34 9.77
CA VAL A 319 28.55 -7.38 8.80
C VAL A 319 28.51 -8.76 9.47
N THR A 320 29.45 -9.03 10.38
CA THR A 320 29.43 -10.27 11.17
C THR A 320 28.24 -10.32 12.11
N LEU A 321 27.90 -9.22 12.77
CA LEU A 321 26.75 -9.08 13.65
C LEU A 321 25.43 -9.25 12.89
N ILE A 322 25.30 -8.63 11.71
CA ILE A 322 24.15 -8.76 10.81
C ILE A 322 24.00 -10.21 10.34
N ARG A 323 25.10 -10.85 9.90
CA ARG A 323 25.04 -12.26 9.48
C ARG A 323 24.61 -13.18 10.63
N ILE A 324 25.15 -12.96 11.84
CA ILE A 324 24.82 -13.77 13.02
C ILE A 324 23.36 -13.55 13.42
N SER A 325 22.91 -12.29 13.54
CA SER A 325 21.52 -11.97 13.88
C SER A 325 20.54 -12.53 12.84
N ALA A 326 20.82 -12.36 11.54
CA ALA A 326 20.00 -12.94 10.47
C ALA A 326 19.93 -14.48 10.58
N GLY A 327 21.06 -15.15 10.85
CA GLY A 327 21.10 -16.60 11.07
C GLY A 327 20.28 -17.05 12.29
N VAL A 328 20.38 -16.33 13.42
CA VAL A 328 19.62 -16.61 14.64
C VAL A 328 18.12 -16.39 14.43
N ILE A 329 17.73 -15.25 13.87
CA ILE A 329 16.31 -14.93 13.59
C ILE A 329 15.72 -16.01 12.68
N LEU A 330 16.41 -16.34 11.59
CA LEU A 330 15.95 -17.35 10.65
C LEU A 330 15.81 -18.73 11.31
N LEU A 331 16.73 -19.11 12.21
CA LEU A 331 16.60 -20.35 12.99
C LEU A 331 15.41 -20.32 13.95
N VAL A 332 15.25 -19.25 14.74
CA VAL A 332 14.15 -19.14 15.72
C VAL A 332 12.80 -19.21 15.01
N VAL A 333 12.63 -18.45 13.93
CA VAL A 333 11.40 -18.45 13.13
C VAL A 333 11.16 -19.83 12.52
N SER A 334 12.18 -20.45 11.90
CA SER A 334 11.99 -21.75 11.23
C SER A 334 11.71 -22.88 12.22
N ILE A 335 12.32 -22.87 13.41
CA ILE A 335 12.04 -23.82 14.48
C ILE A 335 10.62 -23.61 15.02
N GLY A 336 10.20 -22.36 15.27
CA GLY A 336 8.84 -22.04 15.71
C GLY A 336 7.79 -22.52 14.71
N LEU A 337 7.97 -22.24 13.42
CA LEU A 337 7.10 -22.73 12.35
C LEU A 337 7.12 -24.25 12.21
N THR A 338 8.27 -24.89 12.45
CA THR A 338 8.36 -26.36 12.44
C THR A 338 7.53 -26.94 13.58
N ILE A 339 7.66 -26.41 14.80
CA ILE A 339 6.85 -26.83 15.96
C ILE A 339 5.36 -26.66 15.65
N ALA A 340 4.95 -25.49 15.13
CA ALA A 340 3.57 -25.24 14.74
C ALA A 340 3.07 -26.26 13.71
N LEU A 341 3.86 -26.55 12.66
CA LEU A 341 3.52 -27.52 11.64
C LEU A 341 3.36 -28.94 12.20
N PHE A 342 4.24 -29.37 13.11
CA PHE A 342 4.12 -30.66 13.78
C PHE A 342 2.86 -30.72 14.65
N THR A 343 2.58 -29.68 15.43
CA THR A 343 1.37 -29.59 16.25
C THR A 343 0.12 -29.72 15.37
N THR A 344 0.00 -28.91 14.31
CA THR A 344 -1.12 -28.98 13.36
C THR A 344 -1.24 -30.37 12.73
N PHE A 345 -0.13 -30.99 12.35
CA PHE A 345 -0.13 -32.33 11.77
C PHE A 345 -0.65 -33.39 12.75
N PHE A 346 -0.19 -33.40 13.99
CA PHE A 346 -0.65 -34.37 15.00
C PHE A 346 -2.11 -34.16 15.39
N VAL A 347 -2.56 -32.91 15.50
CA VAL A 347 -3.98 -32.56 15.71
C VAL A 347 -4.81 -33.04 14.52
N SER A 348 -4.35 -32.81 13.27
CA SER A 348 -5.06 -33.25 12.07
C SER A 348 -5.19 -34.77 11.93
N LEU A 349 -4.30 -35.53 12.56
CA LEU A 349 -4.39 -37.00 12.63
C LEU A 349 -5.24 -37.51 13.81
N GLY A 350 -5.69 -36.62 14.70
CA GLY A 350 -6.39 -36.97 15.92
C GLY A 350 -5.50 -37.71 16.94
N LEU A 351 -4.19 -37.47 16.92
CA LEU A 351 -3.23 -38.10 17.84
C LEU A 351 -3.02 -37.29 19.13
N VAL A 352 -3.48 -36.04 19.16
CA VAL A 352 -3.40 -35.12 20.29
C VAL A 352 -4.79 -34.52 20.47
N ASP A 353 -5.35 -34.63 21.68
CA ASP A 353 -6.61 -33.99 22.05
C ASP A 353 -6.49 -32.48 21.93
N GLU A 354 -7.56 -31.81 21.49
CA GLU A 354 -7.63 -30.39 21.10
C GLU A 354 -6.72 -29.52 21.96
N ALA A 355 -5.56 -29.18 21.40
CA ALA A 355 -4.62 -28.30 22.04
C ALA A 355 -5.17 -26.88 21.91
N GLN A 356 -5.15 -26.10 23.00
CA GLN A 356 -5.52 -24.67 23.09
C GLN A 356 -4.76 -23.74 22.10
N TYR A 357 -4.02 -24.30 21.14
CA TYR A 357 -3.09 -23.65 20.23
C TYR A 357 -3.53 -23.71 18.76
N VAL A 358 -4.58 -24.46 18.40
CA VAL A 358 -5.21 -24.40 17.07
C VAL A 358 -6.55 -23.70 17.20
N ASN A 359 -6.56 -22.39 16.96
CA ASN A 359 -7.77 -21.58 17.04
C ASN A 359 -8.48 -21.60 15.67
N LEU A 360 -9.54 -22.39 15.56
CA LEU A 360 -10.49 -22.38 14.43
C LEU A 360 -11.80 -21.65 14.83
N GLY A 361 -11.72 -20.75 15.81
CA GLY A 361 -12.88 -20.30 16.57
C GLY A 361 -13.51 -21.46 17.33
N ASP A 362 -14.83 -21.39 17.52
CA ASP A 362 -15.61 -22.44 18.18
C ASP A 362 -15.97 -23.61 17.25
N PHE A 363 -15.51 -23.59 16.00
CA PHE A 363 -15.76 -24.67 15.06
C PHE A 363 -14.91 -25.92 15.41
N PRO A 364 -15.52 -27.10 15.60
CA PRO A 364 -14.79 -28.31 15.98
C PRO A 364 -13.74 -28.71 14.95
N ALA A 365 -12.45 -28.61 15.32
CA ALA A 365 -11.32 -28.95 14.45
C ALA A 365 -11.41 -30.39 13.96
N SER A 366 -11.90 -31.30 14.80
CA SER A 366 -12.12 -32.70 14.50
C SER A 366 -13.10 -32.93 13.33
N VAL A 367 -14.16 -32.13 13.22
CA VAL A 367 -15.15 -32.22 12.13
C VAL A 367 -14.55 -31.69 10.83
N PHE A 368 -13.80 -30.58 10.88
CA PHE A 368 -13.14 -30.00 9.72
C PHE A 368 -12.04 -30.91 9.18
N LEU A 369 -11.10 -31.29 10.04
CA LEU A 369 -9.91 -32.06 9.69
C LEU A 369 -10.21 -33.54 9.46
N GLY A 370 -11.19 -34.11 10.16
CA GLY A 370 -11.60 -35.52 10.03
C GLY A 370 -12.11 -35.89 8.63
N GLY A 371 -12.52 -34.89 7.83
CA GLY A 371 -12.90 -35.08 6.44
C GLY A 371 -11.71 -35.30 5.49
N PHE A 372 -10.52 -34.81 5.82
CA PHE A 372 -9.39 -34.80 4.90
C PHE A 372 -8.75 -36.19 4.76
N PRO A 373 -8.38 -36.61 3.52
CA PRO A 373 -7.64 -37.85 3.33
C PRO A 373 -6.31 -37.82 4.09
N ARG A 374 -6.06 -38.83 4.95
CA ARG A 374 -4.81 -38.93 5.75
C ARG A 374 -3.55 -38.83 4.90
N LEU A 375 -3.57 -39.42 3.71
CA LEU A 375 -2.46 -39.36 2.76
C LEU A 375 -2.20 -37.92 2.28
N GLY A 376 -3.24 -37.10 2.14
CA GLY A 376 -3.13 -35.67 1.83
C GLY A 376 -2.55 -34.86 2.99
N LEU A 377 -2.90 -35.20 4.23
CA LEU A 377 -2.31 -34.59 5.43
C LEU A 377 -0.81 -34.88 5.53
N VAL A 378 -0.41 -36.14 5.33
CA VAL A 378 1.02 -36.54 5.30
C VAL A 378 1.76 -35.81 4.18
N ALA A 379 1.17 -35.74 2.99
CA ALA A 379 1.75 -35.03 1.87
C ALA A 379 1.89 -33.52 2.17
N GLY A 380 0.86 -32.87 2.69
CA GLY A 380 0.89 -31.47 3.10
C GLY A 380 1.93 -31.18 4.18
N PHE A 381 2.09 -32.09 5.14
CA PHE A 381 3.13 -32.00 6.17
C PHE A 381 4.54 -31.97 5.55
N PHE A 382 4.86 -32.85 4.60
CA PHE A 382 6.16 -32.83 3.93
C PHE A 382 6.35 -31.62 3.01
N VAL A 383 5.27 -31.13 2.38
CA VAL A 383 5.28 -29.90 1.57
C VAL A 383 5.66 -28.69 2.44
N GLY A 384 5.17 -28.61 3.68
CA GLY A 384 5.56 -27.56 4.63
C GLY A 384 6.92 -27.79 5.30
N LEU A 385 7.22 -29.02 5.69
CA LEU A 385 8.41 -29.36 6.50
C LEU A 385 9.71 -29.17 5.72
N ILE A 386 9.75 -29.60 4.45
CA ILE A 386 11.01 -29.60 3.68
C ILE A 386 11.56 -28.18 3.47
N PRO A 387 10.76 -27.16 3.06
CA PRO A 387 11.21 -25.77 3.03
C PRO A 387 11.70 -25.26 4.38
N LEU A 388 11.01 -25.58 5.48
CA LEU A 388 11.44 -25.18 6.83
C LEU A 388 12.77 -25.81 7.23
N LEU A 389 13.00 -27.08 6.90
CA LEU A 389 14.30 -27.73 7.10
C LEU A 389 15.41 -27.06 6.27
N LEU A 390 15.13 -26.66 5.04
CA LEU A 390 16.09 -25.91 4.21
C LEU A 390 16.42 -24.55 4.83
N LEU A 391 15.42 -23.85 5.39
CA LEU A 391 15.65 -22.61 6.12
C LEU A 391 16.50 -22.87 7.37
N ILE A 392 16.21 -23.89 8.17
CA ILE A 392 17.04 -24.24 9.34
C ILE A 392 18.51 -24.46 8.92
N VAL A 393 18.74 -25.21 7.84
CA VAL A 393 20.09 -25.45 7.33
C VAL A 393 20.75 -24.16 6.81
N LEU A 394 19.99 -23.29 6.14
CA LEU A 394 20.47 -21.98 5.69
C LEU A 394 20.87 -21.10 6.89
N GLY A 395 20.03 -21.04 7.93
CA GLY A 395 20.32 -20.30 9.16
C GLY A 395 21.58 -20.80 9.86
N LEU A 396 21.73 -22.12 9.96
CA LEU A 396 22.94 -22.74 10.51
C LEU A 396 24.18 -22.45 9.65
N SER A 397 24.03 -22.48 8.32
CA SER A 397 25.10 -22.15 7.37
C SER A 397 25.57 -20.69 7.51
N LEU A 398 24.65 -19.75 7.79
CA LEU A 398 24.99 -18.34 8.05
C LEU A 398 25.78 -18.17 9.36
N LEU A 399 25.48 -18.97 10.38
CA LEU A 399 26.19 -18.93 11.67
C LEU A 399 27.60 -19.51 11.58
N ILE A 400 27.75 -20.68 10.95
CA ILE A 400 29.02 -21.44 10.95
C ILE A 400 29.93 -21.04 9.78
N LYS A 401 29.46 -20.19 8.86
CA LYS A 401 30.18 -19.78 7.63
C LYS A 401 30.62 -20.96 6.76
N ARG A 402 29.90 -22.09 6.82
CA ARG A 402 30.17 -23.30 6.05
C ARG A 402 28.87 -23.91 5.59
N THR A 403 28.80 -24.30 4.32
CA THR A 403 27.68 -25.04 3.77
C THR A 403 27.74 -26.50 4.22
N PHE A 404 26.72 -26.96 4.94
CA PHE A 404 26.62 -28.36 5.38
C PHE A 404 25.97 -29.29 4.34
N MET A 405 25.21 -28.72 3.40
CA MET A 405 24.46 -29.49 2.41
C MET A 405 25.32 -29.83 1.20
N LYS A 406 25.51 -31.13 0.97
CA LYS A 406 25.95 -31.62 -0.33
C LYS A 406 24.83 -31.41 -1.35
N PRO A 407 25.13 -31.06 -2.62
CA PRO A 407 24.11 -30.86 -3.65
C PRO A 407 23.13 -32.04 -3.77
N ILE A 408 23.63 -33.27 -3.62
CA ILE A 408 22.79 -34.48 -3.67
C ILE A 408 21.68 -34.51 -2.62
N VAL A 409 21.94 -34.00 -1.41
CA VAL A 409 20.93 -33.96 -0.34
C VAL A 409 19.86 -32.94 -0.68
N GLY A 410 20.24 -31.78 -1.23
CA GLY A 410 19.32 -30.76 -1.71
C GLY A 410 18.40 -31.28 -2.82
N TRP A 411 18.96 -31.95 -3.82
CA TRP A 411 18.18 -32.57 -4.90
C TRP A 411 17.26 -33.69 -4.41
N SER A 412 17.69 -34.51 -3.44
CA SER A 412 16.84 -35.52 -2.82
C SER A 412 15.67 -34.91 -2.06
N MET A 413 15.92 -33.88 -1.23
CA MET A 413 14.86 -33.16 -0.52
C MET A 413 13.87 -32.50 -1.49
N PHE A 414 14.36 -31.90 -2.58
CA PHE A 414 13.52 -31.34 -3.63
C PHE A 414 12.67 -32.41 -4.34
N GLY A 415 13.24 -33.57 -4.64
CA GLY A 415 12.51 -34.70 -5.21
C GLY A 415 11.38 -35.19 -4.30
N VAL A 416 11.65 -35.37 -3.00
CA VAL A 416 10.62 -35.76 -2.02
C VAL A 416 9.55 -34.67 -1.90
N TRP A 417 9.94 -33.40 -1.89
CA TRP A 417 8.99 -32.28 -1.84
C TRP A 417 8.07 -32.24 -3.06
N LEU A 418 8.58 -32.50 -4.26
CA LEU A 418 7.77 -32.60 -5.47
C LEU A 418 6.78 -33.77 -5.40
N VAL A 419 7.23 -34.95 -4.97
CA VAL A 419 6.35 -36.12 -4.80
C VAL A 419 5.24 -35.80 -3.78
N ALA A 420 5.59 -35.19 -2.64
CA ALA A 420 4.62 -34.76 -1.65
C ALA A 420 3.65 -33.71 -2.22
N LEU A 421 4.14 -32.73 -2.98
CA LEU A 421 3.32 -31.70 -3.61
C LEU A 421 2.32 -32.29 -4.61
N PHE A 422 2.76 -33.15 -5.53
CA PHE A 422 1.86 -33.80 -6.48
C PHE A 422 0.83 -34.69 -5.78
N THR A 423 1.26 -35.39 -4.73
CA THR A 423 0.38 -36.22 -3.92
C THR A 423 -0.68 -35.37 -3.21
N MET A 424 -0.28 -34.26 -2.61
CA MET A 424 -1.19 -33.31 -1.96
C MET A 424 -2.22 -32.77 -2.97
N ILE A 425 -1.76 -32.30 -4.14
CA ILE A 425 -2.64 -31.82 -5.22
C ILE A 425 -3.64 -32.90 -5.64
N ALA A 426 -3.17 -34.13 -5.89
CA ALA A 426 -4.04 -35.24 -6.27
C ALA A 426 -5.09 -35.54 -5.20
N THR A 427 -4.72 -35.52 -3.91
CA THR A 427 -5.68 -35.73 -2.81
C THR A 427 -6.68 -34.60 -2.66
N ILE A 428 -6.30 -33.34 -2.91
CA ILE A 428 -7.22 -32.20 -2.91
C ILE A 428 -8.23 -32.34 -4.05
N VAL A 429 -7.78 -32.70 -5.25
CA VAL A 429 -8.66 -32.93 -6.40
C VAL A 429 -9.63 -34.08 -6.11
N MET A 430 -9.16 -35.19 -5.54
CA MET A 430 -10.04 -36.30 -5.13
C MET A 430 -11.03 -35.88 -4.03
N PHE A 431 -10.57 -35.12 -3.03
CA PHE A 431 -11.39 -34.63 -1.93
C PHE A 431 -12.49 -33.67 -2.40
N SER A 432 -12.21 -32.83 -3.41
CA SER A 432 -13.21 -31.95 -4.03
C SER A 432 -14.42 -32.73 -4.58
N GLY A 433 -14.21 -34.00 -4.96
CA GLY A 433 -15.27 -34.91 -5.39
C GLY A 433 -16.36 -35.13 -4.33
N ASN A 434 -16.04 -34.97 -3.05
CA ASN A 434 -16.97 -35.11 -1.93
C ASN A 434 -17.96 -33.94 -1.81
N PHE A 435 -17.79 -32.88 -2.62
CA PHE A 435 -18.64 -31.68 -2.59
C PHE A 435 -19.48 -31.50 -3.87
N ARG A 436 -19.66 -32.56 -4.67
CA ARG A 436 -20.25 -32.48 -6.02
C ARG A 436 -21.78 -32.38 -6.04
N ARG A 437 -22.45 -33.01 -5.08
CA ARG A 437 -23.92 -33.09 -5.00
C ARG A 437 -24.39 -32.54 -3.67
N THR A 438 -25.61 -32.02 -3.67
CA THR A 438 -26.33 -31.55 -2.49
C THR A 438 -27.37 -32.60 -2.11
N GLY A 439 -27.59 -32.79 -0.82
CA GLY A 439 -28.69 -33.56 -0.27
C GLY A 439 -29.37 -32.77 0.84
N GLU A 440 -30.70 -32.82 0.84
CA GLU A 440 -31.56 -32.14 1.81
C GLU A 440 -32.37 -33.17 2.59
N VAL A 441 -32.49 -32.99 3.90
CA VAL A 441 -33.36 -33.79 4.77
C VAL A 441 -34.24 -32.83 5.57
N VAL A 442 -35.56 -32.99 5.42
CA VAL A 442 -36.55 -32.21 6.17
C VAL A 442 -37.16 -33.08 7.26
N THR A 443 -37.08 -32.61 8.51
CA THR A 443 -37.69 -33.25 9.67
C THR A 443 -38.67 -32.29 10.32
N THR A 444 -39.90 -32.74 10.57
CA THR A 444 -40.91 -31.91 11.23
C THR A 444 -41.06 -32.31 12.70
N LYS A 445 -40.91 -31.34 13.61
CA LYS A 445 -41.16 -31.49 15.05
C LYS A 445 -42.38 -30.64 15.43
N THR A 446 -43.42 -31.27 15.95
CA THR A 446 -44.61 -30.57 16.45
C THR A 446 -44.46 -30.30 17.95
N VAL A 447 -44.67 -29.06 18.36
CA VAL A 447 -44.61 -28.61 19.74
C VAL A 447 -46.02 -28.19 20.19
N PRO A 448 -46.59 -28.86 21.21
CA PRO A 448 -47.93 -28.54 21.69
C PRO A 448 -47.92 -27.15 22.32
N ALA A 449 -48.58 -26.20 21.67
CA ALA A 449 -48.63 -24.82 22.11
C ALA A 449 -50.06 -24.32 22.28
N GLY A 450 -51.07 -25.12 21.93
CA GLY A 450 -52.49 -24.75 21.92
C GLY A 450 -52.96 -24.01 23.17
N ASP A 451 -52.63 -24.52 24.36
CA ASP A 451 -53.09 -24.00 25.66
C ASP A 451 -52.30 -22.77 26.15
N ILE A 452 -51.23 -22.39 25.46
CA ILE A 452 -50.35 -21.27 25.85
C ILE A 452 -50.98 -19.96 25.34
N LYS A 453 -51.30 -19.05 26.28
CA LYS A 453 -51.92 -17.74 25.98
C LYS A 453 -50.99 -16.80 25.22
N THR A 454 -49.73 -16.72 25.64
CA THR A 454 -48.69 -15.90 25.01
C THR A 454 -47.44 -16.75 24.92
N LEU A 455 -46.98 -17.01 23.70
CA LEU A 455 -45.81 -17.84 23.46
C LEU A 455 -44.57 -16.95 23.41
N THR A 456 -43.57 -17.26 24.23
CA THR A 456 -42.27 -16.59 24.17
C THR A 456 -41.32 -17.42 23.31
N LEU A 457 -40.72 -16.82 22.28
CA LEU A 457 -39.62 -17.41 21.52
C LEU A 457 -38.31 -16.89 22.08
N ASP A 458 -37.42 -17.81 22.42
CA ASP A 458 -36.17 -17.54 23.12
C ASP A 458 -35.01 -18.25 22.44
N ALA A 459 -33.80 -17.68 22.52
CA ALA A 459 -32.57 -18.35 22.07
C ALA A 459 -31.67 -18.66 23.27
N TYR A 460 -30.96 -19.77 23.18
CA TYR A 460 -29.95 -20.19 24.13
C TYR A 460 -28.59 -20.05 23.50
N ASP A 461 -27.75 -19.21 24.11
CA ASP A 461 -26.33 -19.09 23.78
C ASP A 461 -25.63 -20.40 24.16
N THR A 462 -25.19 -21.16 23.15
CA THR A 462 -24.44 -22.40 23.38
C THR A 462 -22.96 -22.13 23.67
N GLY A 463 -22.48 -20.90 23.48
CA GLY A 463 -21.08 -20.52 23.48
C GLY A 463 -20.32 -20.98 22.25
N LEU A 464 -21.02 -21.28 21.14
CA LEU A 464 -20.45 -21.69 19.86
C LEU A 464 -20.65 -20.59 18.80
N ASP A 465 -19.62 -19.78 18.59
CA ASP A 465 -19.64 -18.63 17.67
C ASP A 465 -19.36 -19.04 16.21
N TYR A 466 -20.25 -19.83 15.61
CA TYR A 466 -20.27 -20.02 14.17
C TYR A 466 -21.69 -19.83 13.60
N ASP A 467 -22.01 -18.59 13.18
CA ASP A 467 -23.26 -18.10 12.56
C ASP A 467 -23.88 -19.06 11.52
N ASN A 468 -24.77 -19.96 11.94
CA ASN A 468 -25.21 -21.06 11.09
C ASN A 468 -26.65 -21.54 11.28
N VAL A 469 -27.47 -20.83 12.09
CA VAL A 469 -28.89 -21.12 12.26
C VAL A 469 -29.72 -19.90 11.90
N TYR A 470 -30.59 -20.06 10.90
CA TYR A 470 -31.56 -19.04 10.52
C TYR A 470 -32.99 -19.59 10.65
N ILE A 471 -33.89 -18.77 11.20
CA ILE A 471 -35.28 -19.12 11.43
C ILE A 471 -36.19 -18.31 10.50
N GLU A 472 -36.84 -18.99 9.56
CA GLU A 472 -37.99 -18.45 8.83
C GLU A 472 -39.27 -18.61 9.64
N VAL A 473 -40.15 -17.61 9.61
CA VAL A 473 -41.46 -17.68 10.25
C VAL A 473 -42.56 -17.81 9.19
N LYS A 474 -43.53 -18.69 9.41
CA LYS A 474 -44.72 -18.86 8.55
C LYS A 474 -45.97 -19.05 9.39
N GLU A 475 -47.10 -18.66 8.83
CA GLU A 475 -48.40 -18.94 9.42
C GLU A 475 -48.72 -20.43 9.32
N GLY A 476 -49.11 -21.02 10.45
CA GLY A 476 -49.49 -22.42 10.60
C GLY A 476 -51.01 -22.60 10.67
N ASN A 477 -51.48 -23.76 10.18
CA ASN A 477 -52.91 -24.10 10.12
C ASN A 477 -53.48 -24.68 11.42
N GLY A 478 -52.65 -24.89 12.46
CA GLY A 478 -53.01 -25.59 13.69
C GLY A 478 -52.75 -24.77 14.96
N PRO A 479 -53.29 -25.21 16.11
CA PRO A 479 -53.09 -24.54 17.40
C PRO A 479 -51.66 -24.72 17.96
N ASP A 480 -50.93 -25.70 17.43
CA ASP A 480 -49.58 -26.10 17.81
C ASP A 480 -48.54 -25.52 16.87
N VAL A 481 -47.32 -25.36 17.38
CA VAL A 481 -46.18 -24.87 16.60
C VAL A 481 -45.54 -26.04 15.86
N GLN A 482 -45.37 -25.93 14.54
CA GLN A 482 -44.60 -26.92 13.77
C GLN A 482 -43.24 -26.34 13.39
N ILE A 483 -42.18 -27.07 13.71
CA ILE A 483 -40.81 -26.70 13.41
C ILE A 483 -40.33 -27.63 12.30
N LEU A 484 -40.16 -27.12 11.10
CA LEU A 484 -39.55 -27.87 10.00
C LEU A 484 -38.05 -27.58 10.02
N GLN A 485 -37.27 -28.60 10.35
CA GLN A 485 -35.82 -28.57 10.32
C GLN A 485 -35.36 -29.05 8.95
N ARG A 486 -34.81 -28.16 8.14
CA ARG A 486 -34.18 -28.47 6.86
C ARG A 486 -32.68 -28.50 7.06
N THR A 487 -32.11 -29.70 7.00
CA THR A 487 -30.65 -29.87 6.99
C THR A 487 -30.16 -30.12 5.58
N GLU A 488 -29.13 -29.38 5.17
CA GLU A 488 -28.44 -29.56 3.89
C GLU A 488 -27.01 -30.01 4.15
N ALA A 489 -26.47 -30.85 3.26
CA ALA A 489 -25.03 -31.08 3.18
C ALA A 489 -24.61 -31.44 1.74
N LYS A 490 -23.30 -31.55 1.52
CA LYS A 490 -22.71 -32.03 0.27
C LYS A 490 -22.23 -33.48 0.36
N GLY A 491 -22.10 -34.13 -0.79
CA GLY A 491 -21.62 -35.50 -0.93
C GLY A 491 -21.19 -35.80 -2.37
N ARG A 492 -20.66 -37.01 -2.61
CA ARG A 492 -20.37 -37.48 -3.98
C ARG A 492 -21.66 -37.86 -4.70
N THR A 493 -22.61 -38.40 -3.95
CA THR A 493 -23.97 -38.73 -4.38
C THR A 493 -25.00 -37.98 -3.54
N GLU A 494 -26.24 -37.91 -4.02
CA GLU A 494 -27.34 -37.29 -3.27
C GLU A 494 -27.63 -38.04 -1.96
N GLU A 495 -27.58 -39.38 -1.97
CA GLU A 495 -27.82 -40.19 -0.76
C GLU A 495 -26.72 -40.01 0.29
N GLU A 496 -25.44 -39.98 -0.12
CA GLU A 496 -24.33 -39.66 0.79
C GLU A 496 -24.47 -38.24 1.37
N ALA A 497 -24.91 -37.29 0.55
CA ALA A 497 -25.16 -35.93 0.99
C ALA A 497 -26.31 -35.86 2.04
N LYS A 498 -27.39 -36.63 1.85
CA LYS A 498 -28.46 -36.77 2.85
C LYS A 498 -27.97 -37.41 4.15
N GLU A 499 -27.11 -38.42 4.07
CA GLU A 499 -26.49 -39.01 5.27
C GLU A 499 -25.63 -38.00 6.03
N ASN A 500 -24.82 -37.20 5.33
CA ASN A 500 -24.02 -36.13 5.93
C ASN A 500 -24.90 -35.05 6.57
N ALA A 501 -26.04 -34.71 5.96
CA ALA A 501 -27.01 -33.75 6.50
C ALA A 501 -27.67 -34.25 7.80
N ARG A 502 -27.86 -35.56 7.96
CA ARG A 502 -28.37 -36.18 9.20
C ARG A 502 -27.36 -36.17 10.35
N MET A 503 -26.09 -35.82 10.10
CA MET A 503 -25.06 -35.71 11.13
C MET A 503 -25.14 -34.39 11.91
N ILE A 504 -26.05 -33.49 11.54
CA ILE A 504 -26.42 -32.32 12.34
C ILE A 504 -27.32 -32.78 13.51
N SER A 505 -27.10 -32.18 14.67
CA SER A 505 -27.94 -32.30 15.87
C SER A 505 -28.38 -30.91 16.30
N TYR A 506 -29.67 -30.73 16.52
CA TYR A 506 -30.23 -29.44 16.92
C TYR A 506 -31.35 -29.63 17.94
N ASN A 507 -31.32 -28.86 19.01
CA ASN A 507 -32.27 -28.98 20.10
C ASN A 507 -33.23 -27.80 20.15
N VAL A 508 -34.48 -28.10 20.51
CA VAL A 508 -35.52 -27.11 20.77
C VAL A 508 -36.35 -27.60 21.93
N VAL A 509 -36.48 -26.79 22.97
CA VAL A 509 -37.12 -27.17 24.23
C VAL A 509 -38.28 -26.23 24.54
N LEU A 510 -39.46 -26.79 24.79
CA LEU A 510 -40.58 -26.04 25.36
C LEU A 510 -40.52 -26.16 26.89
N LYS A 511 -40.43 -25.01 27.58
CA LYS A 511 -40.53 -24.93 29.04
C LYS A 511 -41.56 -23.86 29.41
N ASP A 512 -42.61 -24.28 30.10
CA ASP A 512 -43.75 -23.43 30.48
C ASP A 512 -44.41 -22.77 29.25
N SER A 513 -44.19 -21.46 29.06
CA SER A 513 -44.67 -20.68 27.92
C SER A 513 -43.57 -20.30 26.93
N THR A 514 -42.34 -20.75 27.17
CA THR A 514 -41.15 -20.35 26.41
C THR A 514 -40.65 -21.49 25.55
N LEU A 515 -40.63 -21.27 24.24
CA LEU A 515 -40.02 -22.14 23.26
C LEU A 515 -38.59 -21.66 23.00
N ARG A 516 -37.62 -22.40 23.50
CA ARG A 516 -36.20 -22.06 23.46
C ARG A 516 -35.48 -22.85 22.36
N PHE A 517 -34.75 -22.12 21.54
CA PHE A 517 -33.95 -22.58 20.41
C PHE A 517 -32.48 -22.47 20.76
N ASP A 518 -31.65 -23.45 20.41
CA ASP A 518 -30.20 -23.23 20.46
C ASP A 518 -29.82 -22.26 19.33
N ASP A 519 -28.88 -21.36 19.57
CA ASP A 519 -28.42 -20.38 18.57
C ASP A 519 -27.53 -20.98 17.46
N SER A 520 -27.08 -22.21 17.68
CA SER A 520 -26.14 -22.94 16.84
C SER A 520 -26.50 -24.44 16.85
N TYR A 521 -26.09 -25.16 15.81
CA TYR A 521 -26.24 -26.61 15.77
C TYR A 521 -24.92 -27.33 16.05
N GLU A 522 -25.02 -28.55 16.59
CA GLU A 522 -23.87 -29.40 16.87
C GLU A 522 -23.71 -30.52 15.84
N PHE A 523 -22.51 -31.08 15.78
CA PHE A 523 -22.21 -32.24 14.97
C PHE A 523 -22.25 -33.53 15.81
N LYS A 524 -22.93 -34.56 15.31
CA LYS A 524 -22.92 -35.89 15.93
C LYS A 524 -21.49 -36.47 15.95
N PRO A 525 -21.15 -37.32 16.94
CA PRO A 525 -19.84 -37.97 16.99
C PRO A 525 -19.49 -38.69 15.67
N GLY A 526 -18.30 -38.43 15.14
CA GLY A 526 -17.83 -38.99 13.87
C GLY A 526 -18.34 -38.26 12.61
N ALA A 527 -19.02 -37.12 12.75
CA ALA A 527 -19.36 -36.26 11.63
C ALA A 527 -18.10 -35.77 10.91
N THR A 528 -18.19 -35.61 9.58
CA THR A 528 -17.14 -34.97 8.78
C THR A 528 -17.70 -33.76 8.09
N PHE A 529 -16.92 -32.68 7.99
CA PHE A 529 -17.38 -31.46 7.36
C PHE A 529 -17.62 -31.66 5.86
N ARG A 530 -18.81 -31.32 5.42
CA ARG A 530 -19.35 -31.46 4.08
C ARG A 530 -20.28 -30.29 3.75
N LYS A 531 -19.97 -29.08 4.23
CA LYS A 531 -20.85 -27.90 4.14
C LYS A 531 -22.27 -28.22 4.64
N GLN A 532 -22.33 -28.80 5.83
CA GLN A 532 -23.58 -28.94 6.56
C GLN A 532 -24.16 -27.57 6.87
N GLU A 533 -25.46 -27.43 6.78
CA GLU A 533 -26.21 -26.22 7.13
C GLU A 533 -27.59 -26.60 7.68
N LEU A 534 -28.11 -25.80 8.62
CA LEU A 534 -29.43 -25.97 9.19
C LEU A 534 -30.25 -24.70 8.94
N SER A 535 -31.43 -24.88 8.35
CA SER A 535 -32.46 -23.84 8.28
C SER A 535 -33.72 -24.34 8.96
N LEU A 536 -34.38 -23.43 9.70
CA LEU A 536 -35.58 -23.74 10.45
C LEU A 536 -36.74 -22.97 9.86
N VAL A 537 -37.87 -23.63 9.66
CA VAL A 537 -39.13 -22.97 9.30
C VAL A 537 -40.13 -23.19 10.43
N LEU A 538 -40.45 -22.10 11.12
CA LEU A 538 -41.34 -22.06 12.26
C LEU A 538 -42.76 -21.72 11.80
N GLN A 539 -43.65 -22.71 11.78
CA GLN A 539 -45.07 -22.52 11.52
C GLN A 539 -45.80 -22.20 12.82
N LEU A 540 -46.20 -20.94 12.97
CA LEU A 540 -46.82 -20.40 14.18
C LEU A 540 -48.35 -20.32 14.04
N PRO A 541 -49.13 -20.56 15.11
CA PRO A 541 -50.59 -20.46 15.06
C PRO A 541 -51.07 -19.04 14.69
N LYS A 542 -51.99 -18.96 13.72
CA LYS A 542 -52.74 -17.73 13.38
C LYS A 542 -53.48 -17.25 14.65
N ASP A 543 -53.30 -15.99 15.02
CA ASP A 543 -53.96 -15.34 16.18
C ASP A 543 -53.38 -15.59 17.58
N LYS A 544 -52.18 -16.17 17.69
CA LYS A 544 -51.48 -16.28 18.98
C LYS A 544 -50.51 -15.10 19.19
N PRO A 545 -50.60 -14.36 20.31
CA PRO A 545 -49.62 -13.32 20.62
C PRO A 545 -48.28 -13.95 21.01
N LEU A 546 -47.22 -13.35 20.49
CA LEU A 546 -45.83 -13.80 20.59
C LEU A 546 -44.99 -12.75 21.30
N ARG A 547 -44.08 -13.18 22.18
CA ARG A 547 -42.97 -12.36 22.66
C ARG A 547 -41.66 -12.92 22.13
N LEU A 548 -40.75 -12.06 21.73
CA LEU A 548 -39.42 -12.44 21.25
C LEU A 548 -38.41 -11.95 22.30
N THR A 549 -37.48 -12.79 22.73
CA THR A 549 -36.35 -12.30 23.54
C THR A 549 -35.32 -11.63 22.65
N ARG A 550 -34.44 -10.80 23.23
CA ARG A 550 -33.35 -10.13 22.50
C ARG A 550 -32.49 -11.15 21.76
N ASP A 551 -32.11 -12.24 22.43
CA ASP A 551 -31.28 -13.30 21.87
C ASP A 551 -31.95 -13.98 20.67
N PHE A 552 -33.27 -14.22 20.74
CA PHE A 552 -34.02 -14.80 19.61
C PHE A 552 -34.05 -13.89 18.38
N THR A 553 -33.94 -12.57 18.54
CA THR A 553 -33.93 -11.64 17.39
C THR A 553 -32.71 -11.81 16.49
N TYR A 554 -31.60 -12.36 16.99
CA TYR A 554 -30.41 -12.64 16.18
C TYR A 554 -30.63 -13.78 15.19
N LEU A 555 -31.53 -14.71 15.49
CA LEU A 555 -31.85 -15.86 14.63
C LEU A 555 -32.87 -15.54 13.54
N LEU A 556 -33.48 -14.35 13.59
CA LEU A 556 -34.51 -13.92 12.64
C LEU A 556 -33.89 -13.03 11.55
N PRO A 557 -34.16 -13.31 10.26
CA PRO A 557 -33.82 -12.36 9.21
C PRO A 557 -34.69 -11.11 9.33
N SER A 558 -34.15 -9.93 8.96
CA SER A 558 -34.90 -8.67 8.98
C SER A 558 -36.22 -8.73 8.19
N ALA A 559 -36.24 -9.52 7.10
CA ALA A 559 -37.43 -9.77 6.30
C ALA A 559 -38.56 -10.51 7.02
N ALA A 560 -38.30 -11.12 8.19
CA ALA A 560 -39.32 -11.79 8.99
C ALA A 560 -40.28 -10.81 9.68
N LEU A 561 -39.96 -9.51 9.72
CA LEU A 561 -40.79 -8.47 10.34
C LEU A 561 -41.48 -7.61 9.27
N GLU A 562 -42.65 -7.06 9.59
CA GLU A 562 -43.39 -6.18 8.66
C GLU A 562 -42.68 -4.85 8.35
N GLY A 563 -41.79 -4.42 9.24
CA GLY A 563 -41.00 -3.19 9.11
C GLY A 563 -39.61 -3.36 9.74
N ASP A 564 -38.83 -2.28 9.69
CA ASP A 564 -37.53 -2.21 10.33
C ASP A 564 -37.69 -1.73 11.78
N TYR A 565 -37.16 -2.49 12.73
CA TYR A 565 -37.34 -2.26 14.16
C TYR A 565 -36.03 -2.58 14.90
N SER A 566 -35.65 -1.75 15.87
CA SER A 566 -34.52 -2.06 16.76
C SER A 566 -34.78 -3.34 17.54
N ARG A 567 -33.72 -4.08 17.91
CA ARG A 567 -33.85 -5.33 18.68
C ARG A 567 -34.53 -5.13 20.03
N GLU A 568 -34.28 -4.01 20.70
CA GLU A 568 -34.94 -3.62 21.95
C GLU A 568 -36.43 -3.42 21.74
N LYS A 569 -36.81 -2.75 20.65
CA LYS A 569 -38.21 -2.52 20.29
C LYS A 569 -38.89 -3.85 19.98
N ILE A 570 -38.20 -4.76 19.29
CA ILE A 570 -38.68 -6.12 19.07
C ILE A 570 -38.91 -6.86 20.40
N ALA A 571 -37.96 -6.82 21.32
CA ALA A 571 -38.03 -7.55 22.58
C ALA A 571 -39.09 -7.01 23.58
N ARG A 572 -39.35 -5.71 23.57
CA ARG A 572 -40.35 -5.07 24.46
C ARG A 572 -41.79 -5.26 23.97
N ASN A 573 -41.99 -5.41 22.67
CA ASN A 573 -43.31 -5.47 22.06
C ASN A 573 -43.85 -6.90 21.87
N THR A 574 -45.16 -6.99 21.64
CA THR A 574 -45.86 -8.24 21.34
C THR A 574 -46.13 -8.32 19.85
N TRP A 575 -45.91 -9.49 19.28
CA TRP A 575 -45.96 -9.78 17.85
C TRP A 575 -47.03 -10.82 17.55
N GLN A 576 -47.44 -10.89 16.29
CA GLN A 576 -48.35 -11.92 15.78
C GLN A 576 -47.91 -12.30 14.38
N VAL A 577 -48.07 -13.58 14.01
CA VAL A 577 -47.78 -14.02 12.64
C VAL A 577 -48.91 -13.61 11.69
N SER A 578 -48.54 -13.11 10.52
CA SER A 578 -49.44 -12.79 9.40
C SER A 578 -48.76 -13.19 8.10
N GLY A 579 -49.21 -14.29 7.47
CA GLY A 579 -48.57 -14.83 6.28
C GLY A 579 -47.15 -15.36 6.54
N ASP A 580 -46.14 -14.70 5.99
CA ASP A 580 -44.72 -15.03 6.12
C ASP A 580 -43.95 -14.04 7.00
N ARG A 581 -44.65 -13.16 7.73
CA ARG A 581 -44.05 -12.11 8.56
C ARG A 581 -44.68 -12.02 9.94
N LEU A 582 -43.98 -11.34 10.83
CA LEU A 582 -44.42 -10.94 12.16
C LEU A 582 -44.88 -9.49 12.13
N THR A 583 -46.14 -9.28 12.48
CA THR A 583 -46.80 -7.98 12.60
C THR A 583 -46.82 -7.56 14.06
N CYS A 584 -46.49 -6.30 14.35
CA CYS A 584 -46.43 -5.80 15.72
C CYS A 584 -47.82 -5.39 16.24
N LEU A 585 -48.20 -5.88 17.43
CA LEU A 585 -49.48 -5.55 18.06
C LEU A 585 -49.40 -4.32 18.99
N THR A 586 -48.23 -4.07 19.59
CA THR A 586 -48.06 -3.03 20.63
C THR A 586 -47.16 -1.88 20.23
N CYS A 587 -46.55 -1.91 19.03
CA CYS A 587 -45.60 -0.89 18.58
C CYS A 587 -46.21 0.52 18.50
N ALA A 588 -47.50 0.66 18.17
CA ALA A 588 -48.17 1.96 18.10
C ALA A 588 -48.27 2.66 19.47
N SER A 589 -48.19 1.91 20.57
CA SER A 589 -48.17 2.42 21.94
C SER A 589 -46.77 2.56 22.54
N ASP A 590 -45.74 2.06 21.85
CA ASP A 590 -44.35 2.14 22.31
C ASP A 590 -43.72 3.46 21.83
N THR A 591 -43.55 4.39 22.77
CA THR A 591 -42.96 5.72 22.53
C THR A 591 -41.47 5.77 22.86
N LEU A 592 -40.88 4.66 23.30
CA LEU A 592 -39.44 4.55 23.56
C LEU A 592 -38.73 4.38 22.22
N ASP A 593 -38.30 5.50 21.67
CA ASP A 593 -37.55 5.60 20.43
C ASP A 593 -36.11 5.08 20.64
N THR A 594 -35.89 3.79 20.33
CA THR A 594 -34.57 3.14 20.25
C THR A 594 -34.15 2.88 18.81
N ASP A 595 -34.78 3.53 17.82
CA ASP A 595 -34.62 3.23 16.38
C ASP A 595 -33.27 3.67 15.77
N THR A 596 -32.21 3.83 16.57
CA THR A 596 -30.85 4.05 16.06
C THR A 596 -29.84 3.19 16.81
N GLU A 597 -29.82 1.88 16.56
CA GLU A 597 -28.65 1.02 16.78
C GLU A 597 -27.62 1.21 15.64
N GLU A 598 -27.37 2.44 15.20
CA GLU A 598 -26.22 2.70 14.35
C GLU A 598 -25.03 2.99 15.26
N GLU A 599 -24.01 2.14 15.17
CA GLU A 599 -22.70 2.36 15.75
C GLU A 599 -22.26 3.78 15.35
N PHE A 600 -22.06 4.66 16.34
CA PHE A 600 -21.76 6.05 16.06
C PHE A 600 -20.47 6.13 15.24
N SER A 601 -20.60 6.53 13.98
CA SER A 601 -19.49 6.73 13.06
C SER A 601 -19.47 8.19 12.63
N MET A 602 -18.29 8.79 12.66
CA MET A 602 -18.05 10.11 12.08
C MET A 602 -17.07 9.95 10.93
N HIS A 603 -17.52 10.29 9.73
CA HIS A 603 -16.64 10.49 8.59
C HIS A 603 -16.53 11.99 8.33
N VAL A 604 -15.31 12.51 8.36
CA VAL A 604 -15.03 13.90 7.98
C VAL A 604 -14.41 13.86 6.59
N ASP A 605 -15.26 13.99 5.57
CA ASP A 605 -14.80 14.07 4.19
C ASP A 605 -14.28 15.48 3.89
N MET A 606 -12.99 15.55 3.57
CA MET A 606 -12.27 16.78 3.23
C MET A 606 -11.96 16.81 1.74
N ASP A 607 -12.94 16.52 0.89
CA ASP A 607 -12.79 16.64 -0.57
C ASP A 607 -12.94 18.11 -1.03
N GLU A 608 -12.37 18.44 -2.20
CA GLU A 608 -12.33 19.81 -2.75
C GLU A 608 -13.72 20.36 -3.11
N GLU A 609 -14.68 19.49 -3.47
CA GLU A 609 -16.04 19.87 -3.90
C GLU A 609 -17.10 19.76 -2.79
N HIS A 610 -16.97 18.82 -1.85
CA HIS A 610 -17.95 18.59 -0.77
C HIS A 610 -17.23 18.35 0.55
N SER A 611 -17.70 19.01 1.62
CA SER A 611 -17.52 18.49 2.99
C SER A 611 -18.89 18.17 3.52
N SER A 612 -19.02 16.98 4.08
CA SER A 612 -20.15 16.60 4.91
C SER A 612 -19.58 16.07 6.21
N ILE A 613 -20.18 16.53 7.32
CA ILE A 613 -20.14 15.74 8.53
C ILE A 613 -21.32 14.76 8.42
N GLU A 614 -21.05 13.50 8.07
CA GLU A 614 -22.07 12.46 8.20
C GLU A 614 -22.08 11.98 9.66
N MET A 615 -23.18 12.29 10.35
CA MET A 615 -23.44 11.83 11.71
C MET A 615 -24.63 10.88 11.71
N ASN A 616 -24.33 9.60 11.84
CA ASN A 616 -25.31 8.53 11.95
C ASN A 616 -25.24 7.93 13.36
N GLY A 617 -26.42 7.63 13.92
CA GLY A 617 -26.59 7.19 15.31
C GLY A 617 -26.70 8.31 16.36
N ARG A 618 -27.24 7.96 17.52
CA ARG A 618 -27.17 8.73 18.77
C ARG A 618 -26.13 8.09 19.67
N VAL A 619 -25.59 8.82 20.65
CA VAL A 619 -24.87 8.21 21.79
C VAL A 619 -25.91 7.53 22.68
N LEU A 620 -26.60 6.51 22.16
CA LEU A 620 -27.48 5.66 22.92
C LEU A 620 -26.62 4.57 23.54
N LEU A 621 -26.43 4.72 24.84
CA LEU A 621 -25.63 3.82 25.65
C LEU A 621 -26.52 2.65 26.05
N ASP A 622 -26.43 1.53 25.32
CA ASP A 622 -27.14 0.31 25.68
C ASP A 622 -26.73 -0.12 27.09
N GLU A 623 -27.67 -0.04 28.03
CA GLU A 623 -27.43 -0.36 29.43
C GLU A 623 -26.89 -1.78 29.66
N SER A 624 -27.07 -2.69 28.70
CA SER A 624 -26.56 -4.08 28.75
C SER A 624 -25.05 -4.21 28.49
N GLU A 625 -24.44 -3.23 27.80
CA GLU A 625 -23.00 -3.17 27.57
C GLU A 625 -22.21 -2.89 28.86
N TYR A 626 -22.89 -2.34 29.87
CA TYR A 626 -22.29 -1.94 31.13
C TYR A 626 -22.39 -3.04 32.19
N SER A 627 -21.65 -2.84 33.28
CA SER A 627 -21.82 -3.67 34.48
C SER A 627 -23.25 -3.53 35.03
N SER A 628 -23.81 -4.62 35.55
CA SER A 628 -25.06 -4.61 36.32
C SER A 628 -24.88 -4.01 37.73
N ASN A 629 -23.64 -3.74 38.15
CA ASN A 629 -23.32 -3.14 39.44
C ASN A 629 -23.55 -1.63 39.39
N VAL A 630 -24.53 -1.14 40.15
CA VAL A 630 -24.94 0.27 40.21
C VAL A 630 -24.70 0.83 41.60
N ARG A 631 -24.09 2.01 41.70
CA ARG A 631 -24.02 2.80 42.94
C ARG A 631 -24.59 4.19 42.73
N SER A 632 -25.46 4.61 43.65
CA SER A 632 -26.04 5.96 43.66
C SER A 632 -25.33 6.83 44.69
N PHE A 633 -25.07 8.09 44.32
CA PHE A 633 -24.44 9.10 45.15
C PHE A 633 -25.41 10.26 45.36
N ASN A 634 -25.47 10.77 46.60
CA ASN A 634 -26.40 11.80 47.01
C ASN A 634 -25.73 13.19 47.02
N PHE A 635 -25.41 13.71 45.84
CA PHE A 635 -24.97 15.11 45.68
C PHE A 635 -26.17 16.01 45.40
N ARG A 636 -26.11 17.26 45.86
CA ARG A 636 -27.17 18.27 45.69
C ARG A 636 -26.56 19.65 45.48
N ASP A 637 -27.39 20.58 45.02
CA ASP A 637 -27.08 22.02 44.93
C ASP A 637 -25.86 22.38 44.06
N PHE A 638 -25.53 21.53 43.07
CA PHE A 638 -24.51 21.82 42.07
C PHE A 638 -25.12 22.35 40.77
N ASN A 639 -24.42 23.28 40.12
CA ASN A 639 -24.76 23.77 38.80
C ASN A 639 -23.56 23.75 37.82
N ARG A 640 -22.36 23.44 38.33
CA ARG A 640 -21.17 23.16 37.53
C ARG A 640 -20.81 21.68 37.61
N LEU A 641 -20.40 21.11 36.49
CA LEU A 641 -20.04 19.71 36.38
C LEU A 641 -18.68 19.57 35.69
N THR A 642 -17.75 18.89 36.33
CA THR A 642 -16.41 18.61 35.79
C THR A 642 -16.18 17.09 35.82
N ILE A 643 -16.00 16.48 34.65
CA ILE A 643 -15.82 15.02 34.52
C ILE A 643 -14.50 14.75 33.81
N SER A 644 -13.61 14.02 34.47
CA SER A 644 -12.24 13.74 34.01
C SER A 644 -11.97 12.23 33.98
N GLY A 645 -11.91 11.63 32.80
CA GLY A 645 -11.58 10.20 32.68
C GLY A 645 -12.14 9.50 31.44
N PRO A 646 -12.01 8.16 31.37
CA PRO A 646 -12.54 7.33 30.28
C PRO A 646 -13.98 6.90 30.57
N TYR A 647 -14.95 7.82 30.42
CA TYR A 647 -16.33 7.58 30.85
C TYR A 647 -17.34 7.72 29.72
N HIS A 648 -18.42 6.94 29.81
CA HIS A 648 -19.64 7.25 29.12
C HIS A 648 -20.56 8.03 30.08
N VAL A 649 -21.10 9.16 29.64
CA VAL A 649 -21.87 10.09 30.48
C VAL A 649 -23.25 10.27 29.89
N GLN A 650 -24.28 10.16 30.72
CA GLN A 650 -25.63 10.55 30.39
C GLN A 650 -26.10 11.62 31.36
N LEU A 651 -26.47 12.77 30.84
CA LEU A 651 -26.98 13.88 31.63
C LEU A 651 -28.42 14.20 31.22
N ARG A 652 -29.27 14.42 32.22
CA ARG A 652 -30.67 14.81 32.03
C ARG A 652 -31.02 15.97 32.93
N GLN A 653 -31.67 17.01 32.39
CA GLN A 653 -32.21 18.08 33.22
C GLN A 653 -33.53 17.63 33.87
N GLY A 654 -33.66 17.78 35.19
CA GLY A 654 -34.84 17.35 35.95
C GLY A 654 -34.95 18.03 37.31
N ASN A 655 -36.12 17.94 37.96
CA ASN A 655 -36.39 18.69 39.20
C ASN A 655 -35.59 18.21 40.43
N ASP A 656 -34.92 17.07 40.33
CA ASP A 656 -34.18 16.43 41.41
C ASP A 656 -32.70 16.29 41.07
N TYR A 657 -31.86 16.09 42.09
CA TYR A 657 -30.46 15.72 41.92
C TYR A 657 -30.30 14.20 42.02
N SER A 658 -29.64 13.60 41.03
CA SER A 658 -29.28 12.17 41.04
C SER A 658 -27.94 11.96 40.37
N VAL A 659 -27.04 11.21 41.00
CA VAL A 659 -25.78 10.76 40.38
C VAL A 659 -25.70 9.25 40.56
N GLN A 660 -25.64 8.51 39.46
CA GLN A 660 -25.57 7.05 39.46
C GLN A 660 -24.40 6.60 38.61
N VAL A 661 -23.65 5.62 39.10
CA VAL A 661 -22.52 5.05 38.37
C VAL A 661 -22.77 3.56 38.17
N ARG A 662 -22.50 3.08 36.97
CA ARG A 662 -22.51 1.66 36.62
C ARG A 662 -21.12 1.22 36.19
N ALA A 663 -20.50 0.36 36.99
CA ALA A 663 -19.13 -0.07 36.81
C ALA A 663 -18.84 -1.36 37.58
N GLU A 664 -17.91 -2.17 37.09
CA GLU A 664 -17.38 -3.30 37.88
C GLU A 664 -16.75 -2.81 39.20
N ASP A 665 -16.74 -3.65 40.24
CA ASP A 665 -16.27 -3.26 41.58
C ASP A 665 -14.87 -2.63 41.59
N LYS A 666 -13.96 -3.14 40.75
CA LYS A 666 -12.59 -2.60 40.63
C LYS A 666 -12.55 -1.20 40.03
N ALA A 667 -13.42 -0.91 39.05
CA ALA A 667 -13.51 0.39 38.42
C ALA A 667 -14.27 1.38 39.32
N MET A 668 -15.36 0.93 39.94
CA MET A 668 -16.15 1.70 40.90
C MET A 668 -15.32 2.28 42.05
N ASN A 669 -14.35 1.50 42.57
CA ASN A 669 -13.50 1.94 43.67
C ASN A 669 -12.39 2.93 43.27
N ARG A 670 -12.21 3.22 41.97
CA ARG A 670 -11.21 4.16 41.45
C ARG A 670 -11.80 5.51 41.03
N ILE A 671 -13.12 5.63 41.09
CA ILE A 671 -13.84 6.85 40.75
C ILE A 671 -13.89 7.68 42.03
N GLU A 672 -13.28 8.86 41.96
CA GLU A 672 -13.33 9.87 43.01
C GLU A 672 -14.39 10.90 42.63
N MET A 673 -15.22 11.26 43.61
CA MET A 673 -16.26 12.27 43.44
C MET A 673 -16.19 13.25 44.59
N ASP A 674 -16.03 14.53 44.28
CA ASP A 674 -16.04 15.59 45.26
C ASP A 674 -17.02 16.70 44.86
N LEU A 675 -17.68 17.28 45.86
CA LEU A 675 -18.56 18.43 45.68
C LEU A 675 -17.93 19.62 46.39
N SER A 676 -17.28 20.47 45.59
CA SER A 676 -16.60 21.67 46.08
C SER A 676 -17.44 22.91 45.76
N GLY A 677 -18.19 23.39 46.76
CA GLY A 677 -19.12 24.50 46.60
C GLY A 677 -20.35 24.09 45.78
N ASN A 678 -20.44 24.58 44.55
CA ASN A 678 -21.51 24.29 43.58
C ASN A 678 -21.00 23.50 42.36
N GLU A 679 -19.79 22.95 42.45
CA GLU A 679 -19.15 22.17 41.40
C GLU A 679 -18.97 20.72 41.81
N LEU A 680 -19.57 19.82 41.03
CA LEU A 680 -19.38 18.39 41.17
C LEU A 680 -18.24 17.95 40.26
N GLU A 681 -17.15 17.50 40.87
CA GLU A 681 -15.99 16.95 40.18
C GLU A 681 -16.01 15.41 40.26
N ILE A 682 -15.89 14.76 39.11
CA ILE A 682 -15.78 13.30 38.99
C ILE A 682 -14.48 12.98 38.26
N SER A 683 -13.56 12.27 38.91
CA SER A 683 -12.25 11.94 38.36
C SER A 683 -11.84 10.50 38.63
N THR A 684 -10.83 9.99 37.91
CA THR A 684 -10.23 8.68 38.17
C THR A 684 -8.85 8.82 38.82
N GLU A 685 -8.60 8.01 39.85
CA GLU A 685 -7.28 7.94 40.50
C GLU A 685 -6.18 7.54 39.48
N GLU A 686 -5.21 8.43 39.27
CA GLU A 686 -4.11 8.25 38.30
C GLU A 686 -3.18 7.09 38.68
N LYS A 687 -3.52 5.88 38.24
CA LYS A 687 -2.55 4.78 38.14
C LYS A 687 -2.62 4.16 36.75
N PHE A 688 -1.63 4.53 35.93
CA PHE A 688 -1.15 3.89 34.70
C PHE A 688 -2.17 2.98 33.99
N PHE A 689 -2.75 3.48 32.90
CA PHE A 689 -3.55 2.70 31.97
C PHE A 689 -2.78 1.45 31.50
N SER A 690 -3.33 0.27 31.77
CA SER A 690 -2.92 -0.98 31.14
C SER A 690 -3.51 -0.99 29.72
N ILE A 691 -2.65 -1.09 28.71
CA ILE A 691 -3.00 -1.03 27.28
C ILE A 691 -3.78 -2.29 26.81
N PHE A 692 -3.97 -3.28 27.69
CA PHE A 692 -4.60 -4.58 27.38
C PHE A 692 -5.61 -4.99 28.45
N ASP A 693 -6.64 -4.20 28.70
CA ASP A 693 -7.70 -4.57 29.65
C ASP A 693 -9.06 -4.57 28.93
N ASP A 694 -9.65 -5.76 28.85
CA ASP A 694 -10.91 -6.10 28.18
C ASP A 694 -12.12 -5.73 29.06
N ARG A 695 -12.08 -4.54 29.67
CA ARG A 695 -13.07 -4.13 30.69
C ARG A 695 -14.29 -3.48 30.06
N LYS A 696 -15.46 -3.80 30.63
CA LYS A 696 -16.70 -3.07 30.32
C LYS A 696 -16.54 -1.57 30.63
N PRO A 697 -17.11 -0.67 29.80
CA PRO A 697 -17.04 0.77 30.03
C PRO A 697 -17.76 1.17 31.33
N VAL A 698 -17.45 2.36 31.84
CA VAL A 698 -18.11 2.96 33.01
C VAL A 698 -19.18 3.95 32.52
N LEU A 699 -20.40 3.80 33.02
CA LEU A 699 -21.50 4.73 32.76
C LEU A 699 -21.76 5.62 33.98
N ILE A 700 -21.80 6.93 33.78
CA ILE A 700 -22.18 7.92 34.78
C ILE A 700 -23.48 8.59 34.34
N GLN A 701 -24.55 8.43 35.11
CA GLN A 701 -25.86 9.03 34.86
C GLN A 701 -26.10 10.16 35.87
N ILE A 702 -26.34 11.37 35.37
CA ILE A 702 -26.51 12.57 36.18
C ILE A 702 -27.86 13.21 35.88
N THR A 703 -28.57 13.62 36.92
CA THR A 703 -29.76 14.45 36.85
C THR A 703 -29.57 15.68 37.72
N ALA A 704 -29.82 16.85 37.15
CA ALA A 704 -29.74 18.13 37.86
C ALA A 704 -30.77 19.14 37.31
N PRO A 705 -31.28 20.07 38.14
CA PRO A 705 -32.28 21.05 37.72
C PRO A 705 -31.72 22.20 36.89
N ASN A 706 -30.54 22.73 37.23
CA ASN A 706 -29.94 23.86 36.54
C ASN A 706 -28.44 23.61 36.35
N LEU A 707 -27.93 23.86 35.15
CA LEU A 707 -26.51 23.76 34.83
C LEU A 707 -26.08 24.98 34.02
N ASP A 708 -24.99 25.61 34.45
CA ASP A 708 -24.38 26.76 33.76
C ASP A 708 -23.00 26.44 33.19
N ASN A 709 -22.30 25.40 33.69
CA ASN A 709 -21.00 24.97 33.20
C ASN A 709 -20.87 23.44 33.14
N ILE A 710 -20.40 22.91 32.01
CA ILE A 710 -20.10 21.49 31.81
C ILE A 710 -18.69 21.35 31.24
N GLU A 711 -17.82 20.69 31.97
CA GLU A 711 -16.44 20.44 31.57
C GLU A 711 -16.17 18.93 31.46
N LEU A 712 -15.71 18.50 30.29
CA LEU A 712 -15.37 17.11 30.00
C LEU A 712 -13.90 17.04 29.61
N ASN A 713 -13.13 16.20 30.31
CA ASN A 713 -11.70 16.03 30.15
C ASN A 713 -11.33 14.55 29.96
N GLY A 714 -10.49 14.24 28.98
CA GLY A 714 -9.97 12.87 28.76
C GLY A 714 -10.61 12.15 27.57
N ALA A 715 -11.23 10.99 27.79
CA ALA A 715 -11.79 10.13 26.74
C ALA A 715 -13.27 9.85 27.01
N ILE A 716 -14.16 10.78 26.63
CA ILE A 716 -15.55 10.79 27.10
C ILE A 716 -16.53 10.67 25.93
N LYS A 717 -17.52 9.79 26.06
CA LYS A 717 -18.73 9.79 25.21
C LYS A 717 -19.91 10.30 26.04
N ALA A 718 -20.52 11.42 25.66
CA ALA A 718 -21.54 12.09 26.44
C ALA A 718 -22.85 12.30 25.66
N ASP A 719 -23.97 11.88 26.25
CA ASP A 719 -25.32 12.31 25.88
C ASP A 719 -25.80 13.32 26.93
N LEU A 720 -25.86 14.59 26.56
CA LEU A 720 -26.23 15.67 27.47
C LEU A 720 -27.74 15.94 27.53
N GLY A 721 -28.54 15.18 26.78
CA GLY A 721 -29.99 15.32 26.77
C GLY A 721 -30.46 16.71 26.34
N SER A 722 -31.60 17.16 26.89
CA SER A 722 -32.15 18.51 26.67
C SER A 722 -31.78 19.44 27.83
N LEU A 723 -31.14 20.57 27.51
CA LEU A 723 -30.65 21.56 28.47
C LEU A 723 -31.29 22.93 28.23
N ARG A 724 -31.79 23.54 29.30
CA ARG A 724 -32.33 24.91 29.35
C ARG A 724 -31.59 25.74 30.40
N ALA A 725 -31.05 26.87 29.99
CA ALA A 725 -30.30 27.79 30.83
C ALA A 725 -30.25 29.18 30.18
N ASP A 726 -30.03 30.24 30.98
CA ASP A 726 -29.73 31.56 30.41
C ASP A 726 -28.33 31.55 29.78
N ASP A 727 -27.31 31.23 30.57
CA ASP A 727 -25.92 31.12 30.12
C ASP A 727 -25.43 29.69 30.32
N LEU A 728 -24.86 29.10 29.27
CA LEU A 728 -24.31 27.74 29.30
C LEU A 728 -22.92 27.72 28.66
N ARG A 729 -21.93 27.31 29.44
CA ARG A 729 -20.56 27.08 28.96
C ARG A 729 -20.25 25.58 28.92
N MET A 730 -19.67 25.13 27.81
CA MET A 730 -19.20 23.76 27.65
C MET A 730 -17.73 23.75 27.26
N ASN A 731 -16.90 23.06 28.03
CA ASN A 731 -15.46 22.93 27.78
C ASN A 731 -15.13 21.46 27.50
N PHE A 732 -14.54 21.18 26.35
CA PHE A 732 -14.13 19.84 25.93
C PHE A 732 -12.62 19.79 25.68
N SER A 733 -11.90 18.94 26.43
CA SER A 733 -10.47 18.71 26.26
C SER A 733 -10.12 17.22 26.14
N GLY A 734 -9.59 16.80 24.99
CA GLY A 734 -9.11 15.43 24.75
C GLY A 734 -9.81 14.75 23.58
N ALA A 735 -10.23 13.48 23.78
CA ALA A 735 -10.97 12.66 22.82
C ALA A 735 -12.44 12.57 23.25
N ILE A 736 -13.24 13.55 22.85
CA ILE A 736 -14.60 13.73 23.38
C ILE A 736 -15.62 13.65 22.27
N GLN A 737 -16.67 12.89 22.53
CA GLN A 737 -17.83 12.76 21.66
C GLN A 737 -19.07 13.22 22.42
N THR A 738 -19.86 14.13 21.87
CA THR A 738 -20.98 14.73 22.60
C THR A 738 -22.20 14.98 21.73
N VAL A 739 -23.39 14.73 22.26
CA VAL A 739 -24.67 15.14 21.66
C VAL A 739 -25.47 15.93 22.69
N ALA A 740 -26.03 17.07 22.29
CA ALA A 740 -26.86 17.90 23.17
C ALA A 740 -28.00 18.58 22.39
N ASN A 741 -29.16 18.68 23.04
CA ASN A 741 -30.26 19.54 22.61
C ASN A 741 -30.33 20.73 23.58
N VAL A 742 -30.15 21.95 23.08
CA VAL A 742 -29.98 23.15 23.89
C VAL A 742 -31.03 24.20 23.52
N ASP A 743 -31.64 24.79 24.54
CA ASP A 743 -32.57 25.92 24.42
C ASP A 743 -32.12 26.98 25.45
N VAL A 744 -31.19 27.83 25.02
CA VAL A 744 -30.43 28.73 25.89
C VAL A 744 -30.36 30.15 25.36
N ARG A 745 -29.99 31.13 26.19
CA ARG A 745 -29.75 32.49 25.69
C ARG A 745 -28.33 32.62 25.13
N ASN A 746 -27.31 32.31 25.92
CA ASN A 746 -25.92 32.34 25.46
C ASN A 746 -25.28 30.95 25.61
N LEU A 747 -24.78 30.41 24.50
CA LEU A 747 -24.02 29.17 24.46
C LEU A 747 -22.57 29.47 24.10
N ARG A 748 -21.62 29.06 24.95
CA ARG A 748 -20.19 29.05 24.62
C ARG A 748 -19.68 27.62 24.63
N VAL A 749 -19.02 27.20 23.56
CA VAL A 749 -18.40 25.89 23.44
C VAL A 749 -16.91 26.06 23.12
N ASP A 750 -16.06 25.64 24.06
CA ASP A 750 -14.62 25.61 23.88
C ASP A 750 -14.20 24.13 23.66
N ALA A 751 -13.73 23.79 22.46
CA ALA A 751 -13.41 22.41 22.07
C ALA A 751 -11.94 22.28 21.64
N SER A 752 -11.20 21.39 22.29
CA SER A 752 -9.76 21.21 22.07
C SER A 752 -9.35 19.73 22.00
N GLY A 753 -8.51 19.39 21.01
CA GLY A 753 -7.99 18.04 20.81
C GLY A 753 -8.64 17.32 19.62
N ALA A 754 -9.20 16.13 19.87
CA ALA A 754 -9.93 15.31 18.89
C ALA A 754 -11.39 15.18 19.33
N THR A 755 -12.17 16.23 19.07
CA THR A 755 -13.53 16.35 19.59
C THR A 755 -14.59 16.26 18.49
N ILE A 756 -15.73 15.68 18.84
CA ILE A 756 -16.86 15.48 17.94
C ILE A 756 -18.11 15.91 18.71
N SER A 757 -18.87 16.87 18.21
CA SER A 757 -20.03 17.41 18.93
C SER A 757 -21.21 17.71 18.02
N LYS A 758 -22.41 17.27 18.41
CA LYS A 758 -23.67 17.61 17.74
C LYS A 758 -24.55 18.45 18.66
N PHE A 759 -24.98 19.61 18.18
CA PHE A 759 -25.87 20.52 18.87
C PHE A 759 -27.15 20.76 18.08
N THR A 760 -28.29 20.65 18.75
CA THR A 760 -29.61 20.92 18.17
C THR A 760 -30.39 21.87 19.08
N GLY A 761 -31.39 22.58 18.55
CA GLY A 761 -32.27 23.43 19.36
C GLY A 761 -32.17 24.92 19.00
N LYS A 762 -32.13 25.80 20.01
CA LYS A 762 -32.15 27.27 19.83
C LYS A 762 -31.19 28.01 20.77
N ALA A 763 -30.57 29.07 20.26
CA ALA A 763 -29.77 30.00 21.04
C ALA A 763 -29.99 31.47 20.62
N ASP A 764 -29.83 32.44 21.53
CA ASP A 764 -29.72 33.85 21.13
C ASP A 764 -28.32 34.13 20.58
N ARG A 765 -27.29 33.75 21.33
CA ARG A 765 -25.87 33.83 20.96
C ARG A 765 -25.21 32.46 21.05
N PHE A 766 -24.45 32.10 20.02
CA PHE A 766 -23.64 30.89 19.98
C PHE A 766 -22.19 31.26 19.65
N GLU A 767 -21.27 30.98 20.57
CA GLU A 767 -19.83 31.17 20.43
C GLU A 767 -19.14 29.79 20.45
N LEU A 768 -18.34 29.51 19.42
CA LEU A 768 -17.63 28.24 19.26
C LEU A 768 -16.15 28.49 19.01
N ASP A 769 -15.30 28.00 19.90
CA ASP A 769 -13.84 27.99 19.75
C ASP A 769 -13.38 26.53 19.58
N ALA A 770 -12.98 26.13 18.38
CA ALA A 770 -12.57 24.75 18.08
C ALA A 770 -11.10 24.67 17.61
N THR A 771 -10.24 24.00 18.38
CA THR A 771 -8.81 23.87 18.08
C THR A 771 -8.36 22.41 18.01
N GLY A 772 -7.82 22.00 16.86
CA GLY A 772 -7.27 20.66 16.64
C GLY A 772 -7.97 19.90 15.51
N ALA A 773 -8.31 18.63 15.76
CA ALA A 773 -9.07 17.76 14.86
C ALA A 773 -10.52 17.66 15.37
N CYS A 774 -11.26 18.76 15.22
CA CYS A 774 -12.60 18.93 15.80
C CYS A 774 -13.69 18.87 14.72
N GLY A 775 -14.77 18.12 14.96
CA GLY A 775 -15.98 18.13 14.14
C GLY A 775 -17.18 18.64 14.94
N VAL A 776 -17.78 19.75 14.54
CA VAL A 776 -18.95 20.32 15.23
C VAL A 776 -20.12 20.45 14.27
N ASP A 777 -21.18 19.70 14.51
CA ASP A 777 -22.45 19.80 13.79
C ASP A 777 -23.48 20.56 14.62
N ALA A 778 -23.71 21.81 14.27
CA ALA A 778 -24.72 22.69 14.83
C ALA A 778 -25.65 23.24 13.73
N ASP A 779 -25.84 22.48 12.65
CA ASP A 779 -26.68 22.87 11.50
C ASP A 779 -28.18 23.00 11.86
N ASN A 780 -28.58 22.31 12.93
CA ASN A 780 -29.92 22.24 13.50
C ASN A 780 -30.02 22.99 14.85
N LEU A 781 -29.02 23.80 15.18
CA LEU A 781 -29.05 24.76 16.29
C LEU A 781 -29.31 26.16 15.73
N GLU A 782 -30.56 26.62 15.78
CA GLU A 782 -30.93 27.94 15.28
C GLU A 782 -30.44 29.05 16.24
N ALA A 783 -29.45 29.84 15.81
CA ALA A 783 -28.89 30.93 16.59
C ALA A 783 -29.05 32.30 15.90
N ARG A 784 -29.28 33.39 16.67
CA ARG A 784 -29.34 34.74 16.10
C ARG A 784 -27.96 35.32 15.81
N PHE A 785 -27.08 35.30 16.81
CA PHE A 785 -25.71 35.78 16.71
C PHE A 785 -24.76 34.60 16.82
N VAL A 786 -24.01 34.31 15.75
CA VAL A 786 -23.05 33.19 15.71
C VAL A 786 -21.64 33.75 15.58
N ASP A 787 -20.74 33.31 16.44
CA ASP A 787 -19.30 33.59 16.42
C ASP A 787 -18.56 32.26 16.47
N VAL A 788 -17.75 31.95 15.45
CA VAL A 788 -17.14 30.64 15.26
C VAL A 788 -15.68 30.80 14.85
N ASP A 789 -14.77 30.29 15.66
CA ASP A 789 -13.34 30.19 15.36
C ASP A 789 -12.95 28.70 15.25
N VAL A 790 -12.44 28.28 14.09
CA VAL A 790 -11.97 26.91 13.85
C VAL A 790 -10.53 26.93 13.35
N THR A 791 -9.64 26.40 14.20
CA THR A 791 -8.20 26.35 13.98
C THR A 791 -7.68 24.91 13.89
N GLY A 792 -6.96 24.58 12.82
CA GLY A 792 -6.34 23.27 12.62
C GLY A 792 -6.98 22.44 11.50
N ALA A 793 -7.33 21.19 11.78
CA ALA A 793 -7.94 20.24 10.85
C ALA A 793 -9.38 19.93 11.29
N GLY A 794 -10.20 20.97 11.47
CA GLY A 794 -11.56 20.86 11.97
C GLY A 794 -12.64 21.32 10.98
N VAL A 795 -13.86 20.82 11.17
CA VAL A 795 -15.05 21.19 10.41
C VAL A 795 -16.15 21.65 11.37
N ALA A 796 -16.82 22.77 11.06
CA ALA A 796 -17.98 23.25 11.81
C ALA A 796 -19.15 23.55 10.87
N GLU A 797 -20.32 22.96 11.13
CA GLU A 797 -21.59 23.34 10.51
C GLU A 797 -22.42 24.16 11.50
N VAL A 798 -22.90 25.36 11.13
CA VAL A 798 -23.64 26.25 12.05
C VAL A 798 -24.86 26.89 11.40
N TYR A 799 -25.87 27.28 12.18
CA TYR A 799 -27.07 27.96 11.66
C TYR A 799 -27.26 29.36 12.27
N ALA A 800 -26.99 30.40 11.46
CA ALA A 800 -27.09 31.81 11.84
C ALA A 800 -28.27 32.52 11.16
N THR A 801 -29.03 33.31 11.92
CA THR A 801 -30.20 34.05 11.41
C THR A 801 -30.04 35.57 11.36
N LYS A 802 -29.16 36.17 12.18
CA LYS A 802 -28.96 37.64 12.20
C LYS A 802 -27.52 38.06 11.92
N THR A 803 -26.54 37.56 12.66
CA THR A 803 -25.12 37.85 12.38
C THR A 803 -24.30 36.57 12.38
N LEU A 804 -23.29 36.53 11.52
CA LEU A 804 -22.28 35.49 11.49
C LEU A 804 -20.89 36.12 11.52
N ARG A 805 -20.07 35.72 12.48
CA ARG A 805 -18.62 35.89 12.45
C ARG A 805 -17.98 34.51 12.34
N ALA A 806 -17.16 34.31 11.32
CA ALA A 806 -16.53 33.02 11.04
C ALA A 806 -15.03 33.21 10.75
N ASP A 807 -14.20 32.74 11.68
CA ASP A 807 -12.74 32.77 11.63
C ASP A 807 -12.24 31.32 11.37
N ALA A 808 -11.63 31.06 10.20
CA ALA A 808 -11.14 29.72 9.83
C ALA A 808 -9.64 29.74 9.51
N SER A 809 -8.84 28.96 10.25
CA SER A 809 -7.38 28.88 10.05
C SER A 809 -6.85 27.45 9.88
N GLY A 810 -5.80 27.29 9.07
CA GLY A 810 -5.19 25.99 8.79
C GLY A 810 -5.89 25.25 7.65
N THR A 811 -6.21 23.97 7.84
CA THR A 811 -6.98 23.16 6.88
C THR A 811 -8.45 23.05 7.29
N SER A 812 -8.98 24.04 8.00
CA SER A 812 -10.33 24.01 8.56
C SER A 812 -11.42 24.42 7.58
N ARG A 813 -12.66 24.01 7.86
CA ARG A 813 -13.83 24.35 7.04
C ARG A 813 -15.03 24.71 7.89
N ILE A 814 -15.65 25.85 7.60
CA ILE A 814 -16.89 26.28 8.24
C ILE A 814 -18.01 26.30 7.19
N VAL A 815 -19.10 25.60 7.46
CA VAL A 815 -20.31 25.63 6.64
C VAL A 815 -21.40 26.30 7.46
N TYR A 816 -22.09 27.28 6.88
CA TYR A 816 -23.20 27.93 7.57
C TYR A 816 -24.52 27.85 6.80
N ARG A 817 -25.60 27.69 7.56
CA ARG A 817 -26.99 27.74 7.11
C ARG A 817 -27.64 29.03 7.58
N GLY A 818 -28.75 29.39 6.94
CA GLY A 818 -29.54 30.57 7.27
C GLY A 818 -29.26 31.75 6.34
N ASN A 819 -29.75 32.92 6.71
CA ASN A 819 -29.58 34.14 5.92
C ASN A 819 -29.29 35.34 6.86
N PRO A 820 -28.12 35.37 7.52
CA PRO A 820 -27.75 36.47 8.40
C PRO A 820 -27.70 37.81 7.64
N GLU A 821 -28.07 38.89 8.32
CA GLU A 821 -28.04 40.26 7.80
C GLU A 821 -26.61 40.80 7.71
N ASP A 822 -25.74 40.42 8.65
CA ASP A 822 -24.34 40.82 8.73
C ASP A 822 -23.43 39.60 8.79
N THR A 823 -22.34 39.61 8.03
CA THR A 823 -21.43 38.46 7.89
C THR A 823 -19.98 38.93 7.79
N ILE A 824 -19.17 38.51 8.76
CA ILE A 824 -17.73 38.74 8.82
C ILE A 824 -17.06 37.38 8.67
N ILE A 825 -16.20 37.24 7.66
CA ILE A 825 -15.50 35.99 7.36
C ILE A 825 -14.02 36.28 7.22
N ASP A 826 -13.22 35.60 8.03
CA ASP A 826 -11.77 35.68 8.03
C ASP A 826 -11.20 34.28 7.80
N THR A 827 -10.38 34.13 6.75
CA THR A 827 -9.79 32.82 6.37
C THR A 827 -8.29 32.94 6.22
N SER A 828 -7.54 31.98 6.79
CA SER A 828 -6.08 31.91 6.64
C SER A 828 -5.58 30.48 6.35
N GLY A 829 -4.61 30.37 5.44
CA GLY A 829 -4.13 29.07 4.96
C GLY A 829 -5.10 28.42 3.95
N PRO A 830 -5.08 27.08 3.78
CA PRO A 830 -6.00 26.35 2.92
C PRO A 830 -7.43 26.17 3.49
N SER A 831 -7.90 27.08 4.35
CA SER A 831 -9.21 27.01 4.99
C SER A 831 -10.35 27.50 4.07
N SER A 832 -11.60 27.16 4.41
CA SER A 832 -12.76 27.62 3.63
C SER A 832 -14.00 27.87 4.48
N VAL A 833 -14.75 28.93 4.14
CA VAL A 833 -16.06 29.21 4.73
C VAL A 833 -17.10 29.25 3.60
N LYS A 834 -18.12 28.41 3.67
CA LYS A 834 -19.15 28.28 2.62
C LYS A 834 -20.56 28.34 3.21
N ARG A 835 -21.49 28.90 2.45
CA ARG A 835 -22.92 28.79 2.73
C ARG A 835 -23.47 27.50 2.13
N ARG A 836 -24.33 26.80 2.87
CA ARG A 836 -25.04 25.61 2.39
C ARG A 836 -26.27 25.95 1.55
#